data_AF-A0A3D3J1R8-F1
#
_entry.id   AF-A0A3D3J1R8-F1
#
_cell.length_a   1.000
_cell.length_b   1.000
_cell.length_c   1.000
_cell.angle_alpha   90.00
_cell.angle_beta   90.00
_cell.angle_gamma   90.00
#
_symmetry.space_group_name_H-M   'P 1'
#
loop_
_entity.id
_entity.type
_entity.pdbx_description
1 polymer ?
#
loop_
_entity_poly.entity_id
_entity_poly.type
_entity_poly.pdbx_seq_one_letter_code
_entity_poly.pdbx_strand_id
1 'polypeptide(L)'
;HGYRDIAYISGKRWHPHAVKRLQAYCDTMKRFGLKVGENRIFHGDFWYTCGEQALREFTGRDNSLPEAVVCANDEMAIGFCEALEQRGLSVPEDIAVAGFDSSVEGRTGPRTLTSTMFPDEEGGTYAALYMKNRLDNLQEPEFLDKPRLFIGETCGCKKSNDAEVYIRRKAWKTDRMSNGLRAAGNLMSDNLMAQTSLQGFLGTVYSYVYQVNGVENFSLCLCKPWMDFDKDPALHVTNSGYPDEMINAISYNSTGKEGKVCCDETFKTTDLLPVLKTEHDKPMAYFFTPLFFENECFGYAAVSYGDVARTYDGDYRFWLSMIARGLEDLRRNLVIEALKKQLENSLLNKFSSGSAKYELLSDEEKEDCSLVDKILDENLLLYYFQPIVRASDGEIYSYEALMRSNTEKKISPLEIIKYAGIRGRLNDVEKATFINVLGIIEDKAESFGDAKIFLNSIPGIRLNDSDFDAVHELLKRNASKAVVELTEEAELSDEELDAVKRLLSELGIEMAIDDYGTGYSNISNLLRYMPNYVKIDRALLSGIESKPQKQHFVSEIIKFCRDNDILSLAEGIETGEELRTVIHMGVDLIQGYYTAKPSAEILPRINEMVRNEICTYYQERQDGSDKRIFTAGSSNRVSLGMLDRDGYTDINIGDKNAVYTDVAIIGSPGLKTDIHITILPGYTGEIRLENVELSNIKCRPCIDISENCNVTLKLTGENYFKGNGIRVSESSKLMLLGDGNISIETKCPKFYGIGNHPEESHGELLFEQDGRISVKASGQEGTCIGAGKGGVIRINRGLYNLSAGAGFVTGIGALSGDSRFEIRNCWMGIELNGDNAVALGSIKGDTGLYVLKTALEVTMSGDRAAIIGTLDGSESITLIEDSRVNLNLRADDSTCVGALVGKTDLTVKHTSMQLENSGDEALIFGGRERITKVTLDKVDVKSNLRSKLNRDTYASEDDIYIADGRSRFNVNGKEIERKVIWLD
;
A
#
# COMPACT_ATOMS: atom_id res chain seq x y z
N HIS A 1 45.68 2.01 -30.65
CA HIS A 1 44.37 1.55 -31.16
C HIS A 1 43.91 2.37 -32.36
N GLY A 2 44.06 3.70 -32.35
CA GLY A 2 43.75 4.52 -33.53
C GLY A 2 42.29 4.97 -33.64
N TYR A 3 41.45 4.58 -32.67
CA TYR A 3 40.06 5.00 -32.55
C TYR A 3 39.93 6.53 -32.48
N ARG A 4 38.93 7.05 -33.19
CA ARG A 4 38.60 8.48 -33.32
C ARG A 4 37.18 8.80 -32.86
N ASP A 5 36.24 7.84 -32.97
CA ASP A 5 34.89 7.96 -32.40
C ASP A 5 34.81 7.21 -31.06
N ILE A 6 34.98 7.96 -29.97
CA ILE A 6 34.99 7.43 -28.60
C ILE A 6 33.76 7.99 -27.89
N ALA A 7 32.99 7.11 -27.25
CA ALA A 7 31.87 7.47 -26.38
C ALA A 7 32.25 7.34 -24.90
N TYR A 8 31.48 7.99 -24.05
CA TYR A 8 31.71 8.02 -22.61
C TYR A 8 30.44 7.71 -21.82
N ILE A 9 30.53 6.72 -20.92
CA ILE A 9 29.49 6.43 -19.93
C ILE A 9 29.90 7.08 -18.61
N SER A 10 29.25 8.19 -18.29
CA SER A 10 29.41 8.91 -17.03
C SER A 10 28.58 8.25 -15.91
N GLY A 11 28.74 8.74 -14.68
CA GLY A 11 27.82 8.44 -13.58
C GLY A 11 26.70 9.47 -13.47
N LYS A 12 26.05 9.53 -12.30
CA LYS A 12 24.91 10.42 -12.03
C LYS A 12 25.28 11.89 -12.31
N ARG A 13 24.41 12.62 -13.01
CA ARG A 13 24.66 14.00 -13.50
C ARG A 13 25.11 14.98 -12.42
N TRP A 14 24.55 14.87 -11.22
CA TRP A 14 24.86 15.74 -10.08
C TRP A 14 26.06 15.27 -9.24
N HIS A 15 26.61 14.08 -9.51
CA HIS A 15 27.64 13.52 -8.65
C HIS A 15 29.02 14.16 -8.92
N PRO A 16 29.71 14.70 -7.90
CA PRO A 16 30.96 15.44 -8.10
C PRO A 16 32.05 14.66 -8.85
N HIS A 17 32.17 13.35 -8.62
CA HIS A 17 33.13 12.51 -9.33
C HIS A 17 32.74 12.25 -10.79
N ALA A 18 31.45 12.15 -11.10
CA ALA A 18 30.99 11.99 -12.48
C ALA A 18 31.29 13.26 -13.30
N VAL A 19 31.04 14.43 -12.72
CA VAL A 19 31.34 15.73 -13.34
C VAL A 19 32.84 15.87 -13.63
N LYS A 20 33.70 15.56 -12.64
CA LYS A 20 35.16 15.64 -12.81
C LYS A 20 35.70 14.65 -13.84
N ARG A 21 35.24 13.39 -13.83
CA ARG A 21 35.70 12.36 -14.78
C ARG A 21 35.22 12.66 -16.20
N LEU A 22 34.00 13.17 -16.37
CA LEU A 22 33.50 13.64 -17.67
C LEU A 22 34.32 14.83 -18.21
N GLN A 23 34.67 15.79 -17.35
CA GLN A 23 35.53 16.91 -17.74
C GLN A 23 36.91 16.42 -18.21
N ALA A 24 37.54 15.50 -17.48
CA ALA A 24 38.84 14.92 -17.86
C ALA A 24 38.79 14.18 -19.20
N TYR A 25 37.69 13.47 -19.47
CA TYR A 25 37.42 12.87 -20.78
C TYR A 25 37.36 13.93 -21.89
N CYS A 26 36.56 14.99 -21.70
CA CYS A 26 36.41 16.09 -22.67
C CYS A 26 37.75 16.80 -22.96
N ASP A 27 38.55 17.06 -21.92
CA ASP A 27 39.85 17.72 -22.06
C ASP A 27 40.86 16.83 -22.79
N THR A 28 40.82 15.52 -22.55
CA THR A 28 41.66 14.54 -23.23
C THR A 28 41.31 14.44 -24.71
N MET A 29 40.02 14.35 -25.05
CA MET A 29 39.55 14.34 -26.44
C MET A 29 40.03 15.59 -27.21
N LYS A 30 39.88 16.79 -26.60
CA LYS A 30 40.39 18.05 -27.18
C LYS A 30 41.90 18.04 -27.38
N ARG A 31 42.68 17.57 -26.40
CA ARG A 31 44.15 17.52 -26.47
C ARG A 31 44.66 16.70 -27.66
N PHE A 32 43.95 15.65 -28.05
CA PHE A 32 44.29 14.81 -29.21
C PHE A 32 43.58 15.20 -30.51
N GLY A 33 42.87 16.33 -30.53
CA GLY A 33 42.16 16.83 -31.70
C GLY A 33 40.93 15.98 -32.11
N LEU A 34 40.34 15.25 -31.16
CA LEU A 34 39.13 14.45 -31.36
C LEU A 34 37.88 15.26 -30.99
N LYS A 35 36.77 15.01 -31.69
CA LYS A 35 35.49 15.67 -31.42
C LYS A 35 34.75 14.96 -30.29
N VAL A 36 34.13 15.72 -29.40
CA VAL A 36 33.18 15.22 -28.40
C VAL A 36 31.79 15.52 -28.91
N GLY A 37 31.05 14.50 -29.36
CA GLY A 37 29.65 14.63 -29.71
C GLY A 37 28.76 14.57 -28.47
N GLU A 38 27.75 15.43 -28.37
CA GLU A 38 26.76 15.36 -27.27
C GLU A 38 26.03 14.00 -27.25
N ASN A 39 25.84 13.39 -28.42
CA ASN A 39 25.27 12.04 -28.61
C ASN A 39 26.24 10.89 -28.25
N ARG A 40 27.47 11.19 -27.83
CA ARG A 40 28.49 10.21 -27.42
C ARG A 40 28.73 10.24 -25.91
N ILE A 41 27.87 10.90 -25.14
CA ILE A 41 27.93 10.94 -23.68
C ILE A 41 26.62 10.38 -23.11
N PHE A 42 26.71 9.30 -22.35
CA PHE A 42 25.59 8.73 -21.59
C PHE A 42 25.80 9.00 -20.09
N HIS A 43 24.72 9.22 -19.34
CA HIS A 43 24.78 9.41 -17.89
C HIS A 43 24.17 8.21 -17.17
N GLY A 44 25.02 7.33 -16.64
CA GLY A 44 24.63 6.16 -15.86
C GLY A 44 24.51 6.43 -14.36
N ASP A 45 24.45 5.36 -13.58
CA ASP A 45 24.16 5.37 -12.14
C ASP A 45 25.29 4.79 -11.26
N PHE A 46 26.43 4.45 -11.87
CA PHE A 46 27.56 3.69 -11.32
C PHE A 46 27.32 2.18 -11.16
N TRP A 47 26.22 1.63 -11.64
CA TRP A 47 25.87 0.23 -11.45
C TRP A 47 25.80 -0.57 -12.75
N TYR A 48 25.86 -1.90 -12.60
CA TYR A 48 25.83 -2.86 -13.72
C TYR A 48 24.59 -2.72 -14.62
N THR A 49 23.50 -2.15 -14.10
CA THR A 49 22.18 -2.07 -14.74
C THR A 49 22.10 -1.05 -15.88
N CYS A 50 23.02 -0.08 -15.96
CA CYS A 50 22.91 1.00 -16.93
C CYS A 50 23.48 0.67 -18.33
N GLY A 51 24.18 -0.47 -18.49
CA GLY A 51 24.85 -0.84 -19.74
C GLY A 51 23.92 -0.96 -20.95
N GLU A 52 22.76 -1.59 -20.75
CA GLU A 52 21.76 -1.81 -21.82
C GLU A 52 21.11 -0.51 -22.30
N GLN A 53 20.92 0.45 -21.40
CA GLN A 53 20.41 1.78 -21.73
C GLN A 53 21.44 2.60 -22.51
N ALA A 54 22.71 2.58 -22.07
CA ALA A 54 23.79 3.26 -22.77
C ALA A 54 23.94 2.75 -24.21
N LEU A 55 23.83 1.43 -24.42
CA LEU A 55 23.94 0.82 -25.74
C LEU A 55 22.79 1.23 -26.66
N ARG A 56 21.56 1.34 -26.13
CA ARG A 56 20.40 1.86 -26.88
C ARG A 56 20.58 3.32 -27.28
N GLU A 57 21.10 4.14 -26.38
CA GLU A 57 21.28 5.57 -26.66
C GLU A 57 22.36 5.83 -27.72
N PHE A 58 23.46 5.07 -27.69
CA PHE A 58 24.53 5.19 -28.69
C PHE A 58 24.15 4.63 -30.08
N THR A 59 23.19 3.70 -30.15
CA THR A 59 22.73 3.08 -31.41
C THR A 59 21.55 3.83 -32.05
N GLY A 60 20.70 4.49 -31.26
CA GLY A 60 19.36 4.91 -31.69
C GLY A 60 19.20 6.13 -32.61
N ARG A 61 20.26 6.86 -33.00
CA ARG A 61 20.09 8.13 -33.77
C ARG A 61 20.72 8.19 -35.18
N ASP A 62 21.73 7.38 -35.49
CA ASP A 62 22.40 7.38 -36.81
C ASP A 62 22.88 5.98 -37.26
N ASN A 63 22.52 4.91 -36.55
CA ASN A 63 22.99 3.53 -36.79
C ASN A 63 24.53 3.34 -36.80
N SER A 64 25.33 4.33 -36.37
CA SER A 64 26.78 4.20 -36.25
C SER A 64 27.19 3.91 -34.80
N LEU A 65 27.73 2.71 -34.58
CA LEU A 65 28.36 2.34 -33.31
C LEU A 65 29.64 3.16 -33.09
N PRO A 66 29.93 3.59 -31.84
CA PRO A 66 31.23 4.17 -31.52
C PRO A 66 32.32 3.11 -31.65
N GLU A 67 33.53 3.51 -32.04
CA GLU A 67 34.69 2.61 -32.14
C GLU A 67 35.18 2.18 -30.75
N ALA A 68 34.96 3.02 -29.73
CA ALA A 68 35.28 2.69 -28.35
C ALA A 68 34.34 3.38 -27.33
N VAL A 69 34.18 2.78 -26.16
CA VAL A 69 33.44 3.34 -25.02
C VAL A 69 34.33 3.34 -23.78
N VAL A 70 34.43 4.48 -23.12
CA VAL A 70 35.11 4.63 -21.82
C VAL A 70 34.07 4.84 -20.73
N CYS A 71 34.10 4.02 -19.69
CA CYS A 71 33.15 4.08 -18.58
C CYS A 71 33.78 4.74 -17.37
N ALA A 72 32.97 5.46 -16.59
CA ALA A 72 33.44 6.14 -15.39
C ALA A 72 33.79 5.18 -14.25
N ASN A 73 33.35 3.92 -14.27
CA ASN A 73 33.80 2.83 -13.38
C ASN A 73 33.71 1.46 -14.07
N ASP A 74 34.22 0.43 -13.40
CA ASP A 74 34.23 -0.94 -13.89
C ASP A 74 32.87 -1.62 -13.85
N GLU A 75 32.00 -1.35 -12.85
CA GLU A 75 30.68 -1.98 -12.79
C GLU A 75 29.82 -1.65 -14.01
N MET A 76 29.82 -0.38 -14.43
CA MET A 76 29.12 0.05 -15.64
C MET A 76 29.77 -0.53 -16.90
N ALA A 77 31.11 -0.66 -16.93
CA ALA A 77 31.80 -1.28 -18.06
C ALA A 77 31.45 -2.77 -18.20
N ILE A 78 31.40 -3.51 -17.08
CA ILE A 78 30.99 -4.92 -17.05
C ILE A 78 29.54 -5.06 -17.51
N GLY A 79 28.64 -4.21 -16.99
CA GLY A 79 27.24 -4.16 -17.42
C GLY A 79 27.08 -3.83 -18.90
N PHE A 80 27.91 -2.95 -19.45
CA PHE A 80 27.91 -2.60 -20.87
C PHE A 80 28.45 -3.72 -21.75
N CYS A 81 29.53 -4.41 -21.35
CA CYS A 81 30.04 -5.58 -22.05
C CYS A 81 29.01 -6.71 -22.10
N GLU A 82 28.28 -6.95 -21.00
CA GLU A 82 27.17 -7.92 -20.97
C GLU A 82 26.06 -7.53 -21.96
N ALA A 83 25.66 -6.25 -22.00
CA ALA A 83 24.65 -5.76 -22.93
C ALA A 83 25.07 -5.93 -24.40
N LEU A 84 26.36 -5.75 -24.71
CA LEU A 84 26.91 -6.01 -26.04
C LEU A 84 26.81 -7.50 -26.40
N GLU A 85 27.26 -8.38 -25.51
CA GLU A 85 27.23 -9.83 -25.72
C GLU A 85 25.80 -10.34 -25.94
N GLN A 86 24.83 -9.83 -25.17
CA GLN A 86 23.40 -10.15 -25.33
C GLN A 86 22.83 -9.72 -26.70
N ARG A 87 23.41 -8.69 -27.32
CA ARG A 87 23.04 -8.24 -28.68
C ARG A 87 23.88 -8.88 -29.79
N GLY A 88 24.74 -9.83 -29.46
CA GLY A 88 25.62 -10.50 -30.41
C GLY A 88 26.78 -9.62 -30.91
N LEU A 89 27.10 -8.54 -30.19
CA LEU A 89 28.25 -7.68 -30.47
C LEU A 89 29.46 -8.11 -29.64
N SER A 90 30.63 -8.09 -30.26
CA SER A 90 31.89 -8.58 -29.69
C SER A 90 32.73 -7.45 -29.10
N VAL A 91 33.28 -7.70 -27.91
CA VAL A 91 34.30 -6.85 -27.27
C VAL A 91 35.65 -7.56 -27.38
N PRO A 92 36.68 -6.97 -28.01
CA PRO A 92 36.79 -5.58 -28.51
C PRO A 92 36.47 -5.38 -30.00
N GLU A 93 36.12 -6.42 -30.77
CA GLU A 93 36.11 -6.37 -32.24
C GLU A 93 35.09 -5.39 -32.83
N ASP A 94 33.91 -5.28 -32.23
CA ASP A 94 32.87 -4.33 -32.68
C ASP A 94 32.97 -3.01 -31.90
N ILE A 95 33.19 -3.08 -30.59
CA ILE A 95 33.38 -1.92 -29.72
C ILE A 95 34.44 -2.22 -28.68
N ALA A 96 35.49 -1.40 -28.62
CA ALA A 96 36.47 -1.46 -27.55
C ALA A 96 35.91 -0.81 -26.26
N VAL A 97 36.10 -1.44 -25.10
CA VAL A 97 35.61 -0.95 -23.82
C VAL A 97 36.78 -0.73 -22.85
N ALA A 98 36.77 0.41 -22.16
CA ALA A 98 37.66 0.69 -21.04
C ALA A 98 36.86 1.14 -19.80
N GLY A 99 37.32 0.72 -18.63
CA GLY A 99 36.75 1.08 -17.33
C GLY A 99 37.68 1.95 -16.48
N PHE A 100 37.32 2.06 -15.22
CA PHE A 100 38.03 2.80 -14.19
C PHE A 100 37.80 2.06 -12.86
N ASP A 101 38.83 1.85 -12.03
CA ASP A 101 38.86 1.14 -10.73
C ASP A 101 39.59 -0.22 -10.73
N SER A 102 39.73 -0.90 -11.87
CA SER A 102 40.43 -2.20 -12.02
C SER A 102 39.97 -3.28 -11.00
N SER A 103 38.66 -3.36 -10.82
CA SER A 103 37.96 -4.33 -9.99
C SER A 103 38.38 -5.78 -10.29
N VAL A 104 38.31 -6.64 -9.28
CA VAL A 104 38.57 -8.09 -9.47
C VAL A 104 37.59 -8.69 -10.48
N GLU A 105 36.34 -8.22 -10.51
CA GLU A 105 35.33 -8.69 -11.46
C GLU A 105 35.69 -8.31 -12.89
N GLY A 106 36.16 -7.08 -13.13
CA GLY A 106 36.64 -6.64 -14.44
C GLY A 106 37.89 -7.40 -14.89
N ARG A 107 38.81 -7.70 -13.98
CA ARG A 107 40.03 -8.48 -14.27
C ARG A 107 39.76 -9.96 -14.53
N THR A 108 38.71 -10.53 -13.93
CA THR A 108 38.38 -11.96 -14.08
C THR A 108 37.26 -12.24 -15.07
N GLY A 109 36.73 -11.21 -15.74
CA GLY A 109 35.66 -11.36 -16.73
C GLY A 109 36.04 -12.23 -17.94
N PRO A 110 35.06 -12.55 -18.80
CA PRO A 110 35.28 -13.32 -20.03
C PRO A 110 36.43 -12.76 -20.88
N ARG A 111 36.49 -11.44 -20.97
CA ARG A 111 37.65 -10.67 -21.43
C ARG A 111 38.12 -9.79 -20.28
N THR A 112 39.43 -9.64 -20.08
CA THR A 112 39.94 -8.77 -19.02
C THR A 112 39.65 -7.32 -19.37
N LEU A 113 38.98 -6.60 -18.48
CA LEU A 113 38.64 -5.19 -18.68
C LEU A 113 39.91 -4.32 -18.61
N THR A 114 40.18 -3.56 -19.66
CA THR A 114 41.20 -2.50 -19.62
C THR A 114 40.71 -1.39 -18.70
N SER A 115 41.43 -1.14 -17.62
CA SER A 115 40.99 -0.22 -16.57
C SER A 115 42.16 0.46 -15.88
N THR A 116 41.89 1.51 -15.12
CA THR A 116 42.92 2.23 -14.36
C THR A 116 43.01 1.65 -12.95
N MET A 117 44.22 1.28 -12.52
CA MET A 117 44.44 0.80 -11.15
C MET A 117 44.47 1.96 -10.18
N PHE A 118 43.86 1.73 -9.01
CA PHE A 118 44.03 2.62 -7.87
C PHE A 118 45.47 2.52 -7.35
N PRO A 119 46.16 3.65 -7.12
CA PRO A 119 47.50 3.66 -6.54
C PRO A 119 47.40 3.47 -5.02
N ASP A 120 46.92 2.30 -4.59
CA ASP A 120 46.61 2.03 -3.17
C ASP A 120 47.86 2.13 -2.28
N GLU A 121 49.00 1.64 -2.77
CA GLU A 121 50.28 1.66 -2.04
C GLU A 121 50.83 3.09 -1.95
N GLU A 122 50.84 3.83 -3.05
CA GLU A 122 51.31 5.21 -3.10
C GLU A 122 50.35 6.15 -2.34
N GLY A 123 49.05 5.90 -2.39
CA GLY A 123 48.02 6.61 -1.61
C GLY A 123 48.16 6.36 -0.12
N GLY A 124 48.39 5.11 0.29
CA GLY A 124 48.70 4.76 1.69
C GLY A 124 50.00 5.41 2.17
N THR A 125 51.03 5.39 1.34
CA THR A 125 52.32 6.04 1.63
C THR A 125 52.17 7.55 1.77
N TYR A 126 51.41 8.18 0.87
CA TYR A 126 51.08 9.60 0.94
C TYR A 126 50.33 9.93 2.23
N ALA A 127 49.28 9.17 2.57
CA ALA A 127 48.50 9.42 3.77
C ALA A 127 49.37 9.33 5.04
N ALA A 128 50.26 8.33 5.11
CA ALA A 128 51.20 8.19 6.22
C ALA A 128 52.20 9.37 6.29
N LEU A 129 52.80 9.77 5.16
CA LEU A 129 53.73 10.90 5.09
C LEU A 129 53.04 12.24 5.36
N TYR A 130 51.81 12.42 4.90
CA TYR A 130 50.98 13.59 5.14
C TYR A 130 50.71 13.76 6.64
N MET A 131 50.22 12.69 7.29
CA MET A 131 49.97 12.69 8.74
C MET A 131 51.25 12.97 9.53
N LYS A 132 52.35 12.32 9.15
CA LYS A 132 53.65 12.52 9.79
C LYS A 132 54.13 13.97 9.64
N ASN A 133 54.15 14.51 8.42
CA ASN A 133 54.58 15.89 8.18
C ASN A 133 53.71 16.91 8.90
N ARG A 134 52.39 16.65 9.03
CA ARG A 134 51.48 17.49 9.81
C ARG A 134 51.79 17.46 11.31
N LEU A 135 52.08 16.27 11.85
CA LEU A 135 52.48 16.12 13.26
C LEU A 135 53.83 16.80 13.53
N ASP A 136 54.74 16.75 12.55
CA ASP A 136 56.09 17.33 12.64
C ASP A 136 56.14 18.82 12.21
N ASN A 137 55.01 19.46 11.90
CA ASN A 137 54.91 20.84 11.35
C ASN A 137 55.77 21.10 10.09
N LEU A 138 55.94 20.09 9.25
CA LEU A 138 56.62 20.18 7.96
C LEU A 138 55.61 20.42 6.82
N GLN A 139 56.08 20.93 5.68
CA GLN A 139 55.25 21.13 4.51
C GLN A 139 54.68 19.79 4.01
N GLU A 140 53.38 19.80 3.69
CA GLU A 140 52.66 18.63 3.19
C GLU A 140 53.24 18.20 1.85
N PRO A 141 53.51 16.90 1.64
CA PRO A 141 54.00 16.44 0.35
C PRO A 141 52.94 16.70 -0.73
N GLU A 142 53.37 16.96 -1.96
CA GLU A 142 52.46 17.03 -3.11
C GLU A 142 52.15 15.60 -3.59
N PHE A 143 50.87 15.28 -3.82
CA PHE A 143 50.49 13.96 -4.35
C PHE A 143 50.79 13.90 -5.85
N LEU A 144 52.00 13.47 -6.19
CA LEU A 144 52.46 13.34 -7.56
C LEU A 144 52.44 11.86 -7.94
N ASP A 145 51.37 11.40 -8.58
CA ASP A 145 51.42 10.07 -9.19
C ASP A 145 50.68 9.98 -10.53
N LYS A 146 51.19 9.10 -11.39
CA LYS A 146 50.58 8.72 -12.66
C LYS A 146 49.86 7.40 -12.45
N PRO A 147 48.51 7.39 -12.50
CA PRO A 147 47.76 6.18 -12.28
C PRO A 147 48.18 5.10 -13.29
N ARG A 148 48.41 3.88 -12.79
CA ARG A 148 48.86 2.77 -13.63
C ARG A 148 47.69 2.22 -14.42
N LEU A 149 47.87 2.04 -15.72
CA LEU A 149 46.86 1.43 -16.57
C LEU A 149 47.01 -0.09 -16.53
N PHE A 150 45.98 -0.78 -16.08
CA PHE A 150 45.82 -2.21 -16.29
C PHE A 150 45.35 -2.42 -17.73
N ILE A 151 46.22 -2.98 -18.56
CA ILE A 151 45.91 -3.25 -19.97
C ILE A 151 45.23 -4.62 -20.01
N GLY A 152 43.94 -4.61 -20.31
CA GLY A 152 43.14 -5.80 -20.54
C GLY A 152 42.98 -6.10 -22.02
N GLU A 153 42.09 -7.05 -22.32
CA GLU A 153 41.73 -7.47 -23.67
C GLU A 153 40.62 -6.59 -24.27
N THR A 154 39.77 -5.98 -23.44
CA THR A 154 38.58 -5.23 -23.91
C THR A 154 38.92 -3.98 -24.72
N CYS A 155 40.16 -3.50 -24.72
CA CYS A 155 40.57 -2.41 -25.60
C CYS A 155 41.08 -2.85 -26.99
N GLY A 156 41.35 -4.15 -27.20
CA GLY A 156 41.97 -4.67 -28.43
C GLY A 156 43.41 -5.16 -28.27
N CYS A 157 43.99 -5.09 -27.07
CA CYS A 157 45.34 -5.60 -26.81
C CYS A 157 45.35 -7.12 -26.65
N LYS A 158 46.34 -7.81 -27.24
CA LYS A 158 46.40 -9.29 -27.29
C LYS A 158 46.93 -9.97 -26.03
N LYS A 159 47.52 -9.23 -25.09
CA LYS A 159 48.04 -9.74 -23.82
C LYS A 159 47.79 -8.74 -22.71
N SER A 160 47.26 -9.21 -21.59
CA SER A 160 47.22 -8.43 -20.36
C SER A 160 48.65 -8.19 -19.85
N ASN A 161 48.90 -7.02 -19.28
CA ASN A 161 50.20 -6.67 -18.70
C ASN A 161 50.42 -7.24 -17.30
N ASP A 162 49.46 -8.00 -16.76
CA ASP A 162 49.53 -8.61 -15.44
C ASP A 162 49.49 -10.15 -15.55
N ALA A 163 50.47 -10.81 -14.95
CA ALA A 163 50.68 -12.26 -15.07
C ALA A 163 49.88 -13.09 -14.04
N GLU A 164 49.17 -12.43 -13.10
CA GLU A 164 48.61 -13.08 -11.90
C GLU A 164 47.12 -13.46 -11.97
N VAL A 165 46.42 -13.21 -13.09
CA VAL A 165 45.01 -13.60 -13.21
C VAL A 165 44.88 -15.05 -13.69
N TYR A 166 44.88 -15.99 -12.75
CA TYR A 166 44.76 -17.44 -13.03
C TYR A 166 43.31 -17.92 -13.28
N ILE A 167 42.30 -17.11 -12.96
CA ILE A 167 40.88 -17.51 -13.02
C ILE A 167 40.13 -16.60 -14.00
N ARG A 168 39.55 -17.21 -15.04
CA ARG A 168 38.65 -16.56 -16.00
C ARG A 168 37.21 -17.03 -15.78
N ARG A 169 36.30 -16.08 -15.63
CA ARG A 169 34.86 -16.32 -15.56
C ARG A 169 34.30 -16.54 -16.97
N LYS A 170 33.26 -17.38 -17.07
CA LYS A 170 32.62 -17.72 -18.35
C LYS A 170 31.62 -16.66 -18.85
N ALA A 171 31.07 -15.85 -17.94
CA ALA A 171 30.10 -14.80 -18.24
C ALA A 171 30.45 -13.52 -17.47
N TRP A 172 29.95 -12.36 -17.92
CA TRP A 172 30.18 -11.10 -17.22
C TRP A 172 29.41 -11.01 -15.89
N LYS A 173 28.24 -11.65 -15.78
CA LYS A 173 27.36 -11.72 -14.59
C LYS A 173 27.98 -12.44 -13.37
N THR A 174 27.68 -11.98 -12.15
CA THR A 174 28.13 -12.56 -10.85
C THR A 174 26.97 -12.72 -9.84
N ASP A 175 27.11 -13.58 -8.82
CA ASP A 175 26.10 -13.75 -7.75
C ASP A 175 25.90 -12.49 -6.87
N ARG A 176 26.91 -11.60 -6.84
CA ARG A 176 26.79 -10.26 -6.24
C ARG A 176 25.71 -9.42 -6.92
N MET A 177 25.43 -9.69 -8.20
CA MET A 177 24.31 -9.11 -8.94
C MET A 177 22.95 -9.66 -8.46
N SER A 178 22.89 -10.82 -7.77
CA SER A 178 21.62 -11.52 -7.49
C SER A 178 21.27 -11.79 -6.01
N ASN A 179 22.17 -12.22 -5.10
CA ASN A 179 21.73 -12.73 -3.76
C ASN A 179 22.74 -12.60 -2.59
N GLY A 180 23.70 -11.67 -2.60
CA GLY A 180 24.72 -11.54 -1.55
C GLY A 180 24.36 -10.65 -0.34
N LEU A 181 25.18 -10.66 0.71
CA LEU A 181 25.13 -9.72 1.86
C LEU A 181 25.07 -8.25 1.40
N ARG A 182 25.76 -7.94 0.30
CA ARG A 182 25.82 -6.61 -0.31
C ARG A 182 24.76 -6.39 -1.40
N ALA A 183 23.82 -7.32 -1.57
CA ALA A 183 22.71 -7.13 -2.49
C ALA A 183 21.76 -6.06 -1.94
N ALA A 184 21.20 -5.24 -2.82
CA ALA A 184 20.31 -4.15 -2.46
C ALA A 184 19.00 -4.60 -1.77
N GLY A 185 18.65 -5.90 -1.81
CA GLY A 185 17.48 -6.47 -1.14
C GLY A 185 17.77 -7.09 0.22
N ASN A 186 18.97 -6.93 0.79
CA ASN A 186 19.27 -7.47 2.11
C ASN A 186 18.67 -6.61 3.24
N LEU A 187 17.64 -7.12 3.91
CA LEU A 187 16.91 -6.42 4.99
C LEU A 187 17.38 -6.83 6.40
N MET A 188 18.54 -7.47 6.54
CA MET A 188 19.00 -7.97 7.84
C MET A 188 19.13 -6.86 8.89
N SER A 189 19.66 -5.67 8.56
CA SER A 189 19.74 -4.56 9.52
C SER A 189 18.38 -4.16 10.05
N ASP A 190 17.42 -3.99 9.15
CA ASP A 190 16.11 -3.43 9.44
C ASP A 190 15.31 -4.42 10.30
N ASN A 191 15.43 -5.71 9.97
CA ASN A 191 14.80 -6.78 10.74
C ASN A 191 15.41 -6.95 12.14
N LEU A 192 16.71 -6.69 12.32
CA LEU A 192 17.35 -6.72 13.65
C LEU A 192 16.92 -5.52 14.52
N MET A 193 16.78 -4.33 13.95
CA MET A 193 16.34 -3.12 14.68
C MET A 193 14.87 -3.19 15.10
N ALA A 194 14.03 -3.95 14.38
CA ALA A 194 12.62 -4.11 14.71
C ALA A 194 12.36 -5.01 15.94
N GLN A 195 13.39 -5.65 16.50
CA GLN A 195 13.22 -6.63 17.58
C GLN A 195 13.14 -5.95 18.95
N THR A 196 12.21 -6.41 19.78
CA THR A 196 11.99 -5.92 21.15
C THR A 196 12.36 -6.94 22.23
N SER A 197 12.88 -8.11 21.85
CA SER A 197 13.31 -9.17 22.76
C SER A 197 14.58 -9.87 22.26
N LEU A 198 15.38 -10.40 23.19
CA LEU A 198 16.61 -11.14 22.86
C LEU A 198 16.33 -12.40 22.04
N GLN A 199 15.23 -13.10 22.33
CA GLN A 199 14.86 -14.33 21.60
C GLN A 199 14.47 -14.04 20.14
N GLY A 200 13.66 -13.00 19.89
CA GLY A 200 13.30 -12.57 18.53
C GLY A 200 14.52 -12.09 17.73
N PHE A 201 15.44 -11.39 18.41
CA PHE A 201 16.72 -10.97 17.85
C PHE A 201 17.57 -12.17 17.38
N LEU A 202 17.79 -13.16 18.24
CA LEU A 202 18.60 -14.34 17.90
C LEU A 202 17.96 -15.18 16.80
N GLY A 203 16.62 -15.30 16.78
CA GLY A 203 15.88 -15.95 15.70
C GLY A 203 16.09 -15.27 14.34
N THR A 204 16.08 -13.93 14.33
CA THR A 204 16.38 -13.14 13.13
C THR A 204 17.80 -13.38 12.64
N VAL A 205 18.80 -13.34 13.54
CA VAL A 205 20.20 -13.64 13.18
C VAL A 205 20.34 -15.02 12.55
N TYR A 206 19.73 -16.05 13.16
CA TYR A 206 19.77 -17.43 12.64
C TYR A 206 19.25 -17.52 11.21
N SER A 207 18.16 -16.83 10.89
CA SER A 207 17.56 -16.85 9.55
C SER A 207 18.46 -16.27 8.45
N TYR A 208 19.46 -15.45 8.80
CA TYR A 208 20.36 -14.79 7.86
C TYR A 208 21.77 -15.41 7.79
N VAL A 209 22.05 -16.50 8.54
CA VAL A 209 23.37 -17.14 8.54
C VAL A 209 23.78 -17.64 7.14
N TYR A 210 22.82 -18.03 6.30
CA TYR A 210 23.08 -18.48 4.91
C TYR A 210 23.80 -17.42 4.04
N GLN A 211 23.73 -16.14 4.41
CA GLN A 211 24.43 -15.06 3.69
C GLN A 211 25.95 -15.13 3.86
N VAL A 212 26.44 -15.83 4.89
CA VAL A 212 27.86 -16.12 5.06
C VAL A 212 28.24 -17.21 4.07
N ASN A 213 28.78 -16.80 2.92
CA ASN A 213 29.03 -17.69 1.79
C ASN A 213 29.86 -18.92 2.19
N GLY A 214 29.32 -20.12 1.95
CA GLY A 214 29.99 -21.40 2.15
C GLY A 214 30.10 -21.88 3.59
N VAL A 215 29.41 -21.23 4.54
CA VAL A 215 29.41 -21.64 5.95
C VAL A 215 28.84 -23.05 6.12
N GLU A 216 29.58 -23.92 6.80
CA GLU A 216 29.10 -25.27 7.15
C GLU A 216 28.52 -25.30 8.56
N ASN A 217 29.23 -24.71 9.53
CA ASN A 217 28.78 -24.56 10.92
C ASN A 217 28.97 -23.12 11.41
N PHE A 218 28.02 -22.63 12.20
CA PHE A 218 28.10 -21.34 12.86
C PHE A 218 27.52 -21.40 14.28
N SER A 219 28.21 -20.78 15.23
CA SER A 219 27.74 -20.65 16.60
C SER A 219 27.87 -19.21 17.09
N LEU A 220 26.84 -18.73 17.79
CA LEU A 220 26.86 -17.45 18.50
C LEU A 220 26.78 -17.73 20.00
N CYS A 221 27.78 -17.29 20.77
CA CYS A 221 27.85 -17.51 22.20
C CYS A 221 27.79 -16.17 22.95
N LEU A 222 26.87 -16.02 23.88
CA LEU A 222 26.67 -14.78 24.66
C LEU A 222 27.17 -14.95 26.10
N CYS A 223 27.61 -13.87 26.74
CA CYS A 223 27.98 -13.86 28.16
C CYS A 223 26.75 -14.20 29.04
N LYS A 224 26.92 -15.06 30.06
CA LYS A 224 25.81 -15.50 30.94
C LYS A 224 24.88 -14.41 31.49
N PRO A 225 25.33 -13.18 31.85
CA PRO A 225 24.42 -12.15 32.35
C PRO A 225 23.28 -11.78 31.37
N TRP A 226 23.43 -12.07 30.08
CA TRP A 226 22.37 -11.90 29.09
C TRP A 226 21.14 -12.80 29.32
N MET A 227 21.20 -13.82 30.19
CA MET A 227 20.03 -14.63 30.58
C MET A 227 19.02 -13.83 31.42
N ASP A 228 19.47 -12.87 32.23
CA ASP A 228 18.63 -12.10 33.17
C ASP A 228 18.29 -10.71 32.64
N PHE A 229 18.42 -10.50 31.33
CA PHE A 229 18.33 -9.19 30.71
C PHE A 229 17.00 -8.46 30.93
N ASP A 230 15.90 -9.21 31.01
CA ASP A 230 14.57 -8.63 31.28
C ASP A 230 14.40 -8.11 32.71
N LYS A 231 15.32 -8.43 33.62
CA LYS A 231 15.25 -8.09 35.06
C LYS A 231 16.21 -6.98 35.47
N ASP A 232 17.26 -6.74 34.70
CA ASP A 232 18.27 -5.72 34.97
C ASP A 232 18.47 -4.79 33.77
N PRO A 233 17.75 -3.64 33.72
CA PRO A 233 17.90 -2.65 32.67
C PRO A 233 19.27 -1.94 32.71
N ALA A 234 20.10 -2.17 33.73
CA ALA A 234 21.45 -1.62 33.82
C ALA A 234 22.53 -2.68 33.49
N LEU A 235 22.19 -3.76 32.79
CA LEU A 235 23.16 -4.79 32.42
C LEU A 235 24.30 -4.21 31.57
N HIS A 236 25.52 -4.29 32.11
CA HIS A 236 26.77 -3.91 31.47
C HIS A 236 27.78 -5.05 31.62
N VAL A 237 28.38 -5.47 30.51
CA VAL A 237 29.40 -6.52 30.50
C VAL A 237 30.68 -5.89 29.97
N THR A 238 31.48 -5.35 30.88
CA THR A 238 32.73 -4.67 30.53
C THR A 238 33.69 -5.61 29.79
N ASN A 239 34.46 -5.08 28.85
CA ASN A 239 35.51 -5.81 28.13
C ASN A 239 36.76 -6.09 29.00
N SER A 240 36.58 -6.79 30.14
CA SER A 240 37.64 -7.18 31.09
C SER A 240 37.89 -8.70 31.13
N GLY A 241 37.22 -9.46 30.26
CA GLY A 241 37.28 -10.92 30.16
C GLY A 241 35.89 -11.53 29.92
N TYR A 242 35.84 -12.82 29.58
CA TYR A 242 34.57 -13.56 29.50
C TYR A 242 34.22 -14.14 30.88
N PRO A 243 32.91 -14.25 31.23
CA PRO A 243 32.48 -14.91 32.47
C PRO A 243 32.87 -16.40 32.48
N ASP A 244 32.76 -17.06 33.63
CA ASP A 244 33.08 -18.50 33.78
C ASP A 244 32.19 -19.42 32.93
N GLU A 245 30.99 -18.94 32.60
CA GLU A 245 30.00 -19.65 31.78
C GLU A 245 29.48 -18.75 30.64
N MET A 246 29.26 -19.36 29.48
CA MET A 246 28.68 -18.75 28.29
C MET A 246 27.36 -19.41 27.94
N ILE A 247 26.47 -18.68 27.25
CA ILE A 247 25.23 -19.17 26.65
C ILE A 247 25.54 -19.63 25.22
N ASN A 248 25.09 -20.82 24.82
CA ASN A 248 25.15 -21.23 23.41
C ASN A 248 23.90 -20.72 22.65
N ALA A 249 23.90 -19.43 22.34
CA ALA A 249 22.73 -18.70 21.86
C ALA A 249 22.23 -19.17 20.49
N ILE A 250 23.14 -19.46 19.56
CA ILE A 250 22.83 -20.00 18.23
C ILE A 250 23.79 -21.15 17.92
N SER A 251 23.24 -22.23 17.36
CA SER A 251 23.99 -23.29 16.68
C SER A 251 23.36 -23.54 15.32
N TYR A 252 24.13 -23.41 14.24
CA TYR A 252 23.67 -23.56 12.85
C TYR A 252 24.53 -24.59 12.12
N ASN A 253 23.90 -25.41 11.30
CA ASN A 253 24.54 -26.34 10.37
C ASN A 253 23.88 -26.24 8.99
N SER A 254 24.68 -26.21 7.93
CA SER A 254 24.23 -26.05 6.54
C SER A 254 23.28 -27.14 6.02
N THR A 255 23.26 -28.32 6.64
CA THR A 255 22.32 -29.42 6.29
C THR A 255 20.95 -29.28 6.96
N GLY A 256 20.80 -28.33 7.89
CA GLY A 256 19.56 -28.02 8.59
C GLY A 256 19.12 -29.03 9.67
N LYS A 257 19.90 -30.10 9.90
CA LYS A 257 19.50 -31.21 10.79
C LYS A 257 19.69 -30.95 12.30
N GLU A 258 20.55 -30.01 12.68
CA GLU A 258 20.97 -29.79 14.08
C GLU A 258 20.95 -28.31 14.51
N GLY A 259 20.22 -27.47 13.78
CA GLY A 259 20.14 -26.04 14.07
C GLY A 259 19.26 -25.71 15.28
N LYS A 260 19.71 -24.75 16.13
CA LYS A 260 19.02 -24.34 17.36
C LYS A 260 19.27 -22.86 17.68
N VAL A 261 18.25 -22.23 18.28
CA VAL A 261 18.34 -20.94 18.98
C VAL A 261 17.88 -21.17 20.43
N CYS A 262 18.70 -20.79 21.42
CA CYS A 262 18.43 -21.09 22.84
C CYS A 262 19.02 -20.03 23.78
N CYS A 263 18.22 -19.52 24.71
CA CYS A 263 18.70 -18.53 25.70
C CYS A 263 19.02 -19.15 27.08
N ASP A 264 18.66 -20.41 27.29
CA ASP A 264 18.63 -21.03 28.64
C ASP A 264 19.76 -22.04 28.89
N GLU A 265 20.55 -22.38 27.86
CA GLU A 265 21.61 -23.38 27.95
C GLU A 265 23.00 -22.74 28.06
N THR A 266 23.69 -23.04 29.17
CA THR A 266 25.05 -22.57 29.42
C THR A 266 26.09 -23.68 29.33
N PHE A 267 27.34 -23.29 29.05
CA PHE A 267 28.50 -24.15 29.07
C PHE A 267 29.71 -23.42 29.68
N LYS A 268 30.72 -24.16 30.13
CA LYS A 268 31.94 -23.58 30.70
C LYS A 268 32.75 -22.87 29.62
N THR A 269 33.17 -21.64 29.87
CA THR A 269 33.96 -20.84 28.91
C THR A 269 35.29 -21.50 28.54
N THR A 270 35.87 -22.29 29.46
CA THR A 270 37.10 -23.08 29.23
C THR A 270 36.95 -24.16 28.15
N ASP A 271 35.72 -24.53 27.80
CA ASP A 271 35.44 -25.50 26.74
C ASP A 271 35.45 -24.88 25.34
N LEU A 272 35.48 -23.54 25.24
CA LEU A 272 35.40 -22.71 24.02
C LEU A 272 34.13 -22.91 23.17
N LEU A 273 33.75 -24.14 22.86
CA LEU A 273 32.49 -24.46 22.19
C LEU A 273 32.18 -25.96 22.41
N PRO A 274 30.95 -26.35 22.81
CA PRO A 274 30.63 -27.75 23.10
C PRO A 274 30.93 -28.73 21.95
N VAL A 275 30.74 -28.31 20.70
CA VAL A 275 30.96 -29.14 19.50
C VAL A 275 32.43 -29.49 19.26
N LEU A 276 33.39 -28.81 19.89
CA LEU A 276 34.81 -29.16 19.77
C LEU A 276 35.16 -30.47 20.48
N LYS A 277 34.31 -30.93 21.40
CA LYS A 277 34.50 -32.18 22.15
C LYS A 277 33.82 -33.40 21.51
N THR A 278 33.03 -33.22 20.45
CA THR A 278 32.39 -34.31 19.72
C THR A 278 33.35 -34.89 18.69
N GLU A 279 33.25 -36.20 18.40
CA GLU A 279 33.99 -36.80 17.30
C GLU A 279 33.44 -36.29 15.95
N HIS A 280 34.34 -36.00 15.02
CA HIS A 280 34.01 -35.48 13.69
C HIS A 280 34.56 -36.42 12.61
N ASP A 281 33.76 -36.68 11.58
CA ASP A 281 34.12 -37.57 10.47
C ASP A 281 35.26 -37.01 9.58
N LYS A 282 35.49 -35.69 9.65
CA LYS A 282 36.51 -34.98 8.88
C LYS A 282 37.19 -33.90 9.73
N PRO A 283 38.46 -33.53 9.45
CA PRO A 283 39.11 -32.42 10.15
C PRO A 283 38.39 -31.10 9.83
N MET A 284 38.11 -30.31 10.87
CA MET A 284 37.45 -29.01 10.74
C MET A 284 38.21 -27.92 11.48
N ALA A 285 38.25 -26.72 10.88
CA ALA A 285 38.78 -25.53 11.52
C ALA A 285 37.63 -24.61 11.98
N TYR A 286 37.74 -24.06 13.19
CA TYR A 286 36.80 -23.09 13.75
C TYR A 286 37.51 -21.75 13.99
N PHE A 287 36.91 -20.68 13.48
CA PHE A 287 37.41 -19.31 13.62
C PHE A 287 36.56 -18.55 14.63
N PHE A 288 37.18 -18.15 15.74
CA PHE A 288 36.51 -17.40 16.81
C PHE A 288 36.68 -15.90 16.59
N THR A 289 35.58 -15.15 16.69
CA THR A 289 35.56 -13.69 16.55
C THR A 289 34.81 -13.08 17.72
N PRO A 290 35.40 -12.13 18.46
CA PRO A 290 34.73 -11.48 19.59
C PRO A 290 33.54 -10.62 19.10
N LEU A 291 32.50 -10.56 19.91
CA LEU A 291 31.28 -9.79 19.68
C LEU A 291 31.20 -8.67 20.72
N PHE A 292 31.46 -7.44 20.29
CA PHE A 292 31.53 -6.28 21.18
C PHE A 292 31.08 -4.99 20.47
N PHE A 293 30.66 -4.00 21.24
CA PHE A 293 30.39 -2.63 20.78
C PHE A 293 31.01 -1.64 21.76
N GLU A 294 31.97 -0.85 21.28
CA GLU A 294 32.81 0.04 22.11
C GLU A 294 33.43 -0.71 23.31
N ASN A 295 33.01 -0.40 24.54
CA ASN A 295 33.52 -1.00 25.77
C ASN A 295 32.68 -2.20 26.28
N GLU A 296 31.57 -2.50 25.61
CA GLU A 296 30.65 -3.59 25.97
C GLU A 296 30.99 -4.88 25.22
N CYS A 297 31.16 -5.96 25.95
CA CYS A 297 31.44 -7.29 25.43
C CYS A 297 30.20 -8.19 25.54
N PHE A 298 29.64 -8.57 24.39
CA PHE A 298 28.44 -9.40 24.34
C PHE A 298 28.76 -10.90 24.36
N GLY A 299 29.92 -11.29 23.83
CA GLY A 299 30.35 -12.69 23.75
C GLY A 299 31.27 -12.92 22.54
N TYR A 300 31.10 -14.05 21.85
CA TYR A 300 31.86 -14.35 20.63
C TYR A 300 31.05 -15.22 19.64
N ALA A 301 31.44 -15.16 18.37
CA ALA A 301 30.95 -16.05 17.32
C ALA A 301 32.04 -17.01 16.87
N ALA A 302 31.66 -18.23 16.48
CA ALA A 302 32.55 -19.24 15.91
C ALA A 302 32.00 -19.71 14.56
N VAL A 303 32.83 -19.69 13.52
CA VAL A 303 32.45 -20.13 12.16
C VAL A 303 33.37 -21.23 11.66
N SER A 304 32.82 -22.22 10.95
CA SER A 304 33.56 -23.27 10.26
C SER A 304 33.06 -23.45 8.82
N TYR A 305 34.00 -23.66 7.90
CA TYR A 305 33.76 -23.94 6.49
C TYR A 305 34.03 -25.42 6.15
N GLY A 306 33.98 -26.30 7.16
CA GLY A 306 34.25 -27.73 7.00
C GLY A 306 35.74 -28.05 6.87
N ASP A 307 36.04 -28.95 5.95
CA ASP A 307 37.39 -29.42 5.58
C ASP A 307 38.04 -28.57 4.47
N VAL A 308 37.39 -27.48 4.06
CA VAL A 308 37.93 -26.56 3.06
C VAL A 308 38.96 -25.62 3.68
N ALA A 309 40.16 -25.56 3.11
CA ALA A 309 41.21 -24.62 3.51
C ALA A 309 40.82 -23.17 3.16
N ARG A 310 40.07 -22.52 4.06
CA ARG A 310 39.54 -21.16 3.91
C ARG A 310 39.61 -20.40 5.23
N THR A 311 39.69 -19.07 5.16
CA THR A 311 39.51 -18.15 6.30
C THR A 311 38.23 -17.33 6.14
N TYR A 312 37.73 -16.77 7.23
CA TYR A 312 36.65 -15.78 7.18
C TYR A 312 37.10 -14.52 6.41
N ASP A 313 36.15 -13.86 5.75
CA ASP A 313 36.40 -12.74 4.83
C ASP A 313 35.84 -11.40 5.35
N GLY A 314 35.88 -10.36 4.50
CA GLY A 314 35.33 -9.05 4.83
C GLY A 314 33.82 -9.03 4.98
N ASP A 315 33.11 -9.93 4.28
CA ASP A 315 31.65 -9.97 4.31
C ASP A 315 31.16 -10.63 5.61
N TYR A 316 31.81 -11.70 6.08
CA TYR A 316 31.56 -12.25 7.43
C TYR A 316 31.77 -11.21 8.53
N ARG A 317 32.87 -10.44 8.47
CA ARG A 317 33.14 -9.39 9.47
C ARG A 317 32.08 -8.28 9.44
N PHE A 318 31.66 -7.87 8.24
CA PHE A 318 30.61 -6.87 8.08
C PHE A 318 29.28 -7.38 8.65
N TRP A 319 28.91 -8.63 8.33
CA TRP A 319 27.72 -9.30 8.84
C TRP A 319 27.71 -9.39 10.37
N LEU A 320 28.82 -9.82 10.99
CA LEU A 320 28.96 -9.83 12.46
C LEU A 320 28.86 -8.42 13.08
N SER A 321 29.40 -7.40 12.42
CA SER A 321 29.30 -6.03 12.93
C SER A 321 27.86 -5.51 12.99
N MET A 322 26.99 -5.99 12.10
CA MET A 322 25.56 -5.66 12.13
C MET A 322 24.88 -6.29 13.36
N ILE A 323 25.26 -7.54 13.70
CA ILE A 323 24.74 -8.24 14.88
C ILE A 323 25.17 -7.51 16.16
N ALA A 324 26.44 -7.13 16.28
CA ALA A 324 26.93 -6.40 17.46
C ALA A 324 26.20 -5.07 17.67
N ARG A 325 25.97 -4.31 16.59
CA ARG A 325 25.21 -3.04 16.66
C ARG A 325 23.75 -3.26 17.04
N GLY A 326 23.11 -4.28 16.48
CA GLY A 326 21.72 -4.61 16.79
C GLY A 326 21.51 -5.00 18.26
N LEU A 327 22.45 -5.72 18.87
CA LEU A 327 22.39 -6.05 20.30
C LEU A 327 22.47 -4.80 21.20
N GLU A 328 23.32 -3.83 20.85
CA GLU A 328 23.42 -2.57 21.60
C GLU A 328 22.16 -1.72 21.46
N ASP A 329 21.56 -1.67 20.27
CA ASP A 329 20.32 -0.96 20.02
C ASP A 329 19.16 -1.54 20.85
N LEU A 330 19.00 -2.87 20.82
CA LEU A 330 18.03 -3.59 21.64
C LEU A 330 18.20 -3.26 23.13
N ARG A 331 19.44 -3.25 23.63
CA ARG A 331 19.74 -2.91 25.03
C ARG A 331 19.32 -1.49 25.39
N ARG A 332 19.72 -0.50 24.60
CA ARG A 332 19.41 0.92 24.88
C ARG A 332 17.92 1.20 24.96
N ASN A 333 17.15 0.64 24.03
CA ASN A 333 15.71 0.86 23.98
C ASN A 333 15.01 0.37 25.25
N LEU A 334 15.42 -0.81 25.75
CA LEU A 334 14.87 -1.37 26.98
C LEU A 334 15.28 -0.58 28.25
N VAL A 335 16.51 -0.03 28.30
CA VAL A 335 16.95 0.84 29.42
C VAL A 335 16.12 2.13 29.51
N ILE A 336 15.86 2.78 28.37
CA ILE A 336 15.09 4.04 28.30
C ILE A 336 13.67 3.82 28.85
N GLU A 337 13.06 2.69 28.50
CA GLU A 337 11.72 2.34 28.97
C GLU A 337 11.66 2.16 30.50
N ALA A 338 12.69 1.56 31.10
CA ALA A 338 12.78 1.39 32.55
C ALA A 338 12.98 2.72 33.32
N LEU A 339 13.80 3.64 32.79
CA LEU A 339 14.06 4.94 33.44
C LEU A 339 12.83 5.86 33.43
N LYS A 340 12.02 5.83 32.36
CA LYS A 340 10.79 6.62 32.25
C LYS A 340 9.83 6.31 33.42
N LYS A 341 9.69 5.03 33.77
CA LYS A 341 8.85 4.57 34.90
C LYS A 341 9.32 5.09 36.27
N GLN A 342 10.61 5.40 36.45
CA GLN A 342 11.12 5.90 37.74
C GLN A 342 10.87 7.40 37.94
N LEU A 343 10.90 8.21 36.87
CA LEU A 343 10.76 9.67 36.94
C LEU A 343 9.33 10.10 37.30
N GLU A 344 8.34 9.38 36.79
CA GLU A 344 6.91 9.64 37.01
C GLU A 344 6.55 9.57 38.51
N ASN A 345 7.26 8.76 39.29
CA ASN A 345 7.02 8.61 40.74
C ASN A 345 7.50 9.81 41.59
N SER A 346 8.32 10.73 41.05
CA SER A 346 8.94 11.81 41.84
C SER A 346 8.15 13.13 41.88
N LEU A 347 7.14 13.32 41.04
CA LEU A 347 6.48 14.62 40.83
C LEU A 347 5.31 14.91 41.80
N LEU A 348 4.86 13.94 42.58
CA LEU A 348 3.66 13.98 43.44
C LEU A 348 3.72 14.84 44.74
N ASN A 349 4.81 15.58 45.02
CA ASN A 349 5.09 16.12 46.37
C ASN A 349 4.89 17.65 46.59
N LYS A 350 4.05 18.39 45.83
CA LYS A 350 4.19 19.88 45.71
C LYS A 350 3.05 20.86 46.10
N PHE A 351 1.95 20.53 46.81
CA PHE A 351 0.82 21.48 47.07
C PHE A 351 0.57 21.92 48.55
N SER A 352 0.30 23.22 48.83
CA SER A 352 -0.16 23.78 50.15
C SER A 352 -1.01 25.11 50.07
N SER A 353 -1.69 25.51 51.18
CA SER A 353 -3.06 26.09 51.39
C SER A 353 -3.39 27.61 51.20
N GLY A 354 -4.70 27.97 51.20
CA GLY A 354 -5.33 29.17 50.57
C GLY A 354 -5.76 30.43 51.37
N SER A 355 -5.58 30.59 52.69
CA SER A 355 -6.05 31.82 53.38
C SER A 355 -5.27 33.09 53.06
N ALA A 356 -4.02 32.98 52.59
CA ALA A 356 -3.19 34.11 52.19
C ALA A 356 -3.63 34.77 50.86
N LYS A 357 -4.52 34.12 50.08
CA LYS A 357 -4.87 34.58 48.72
C LYS A 357 -5.92 35.70 48.68
N TYR A 358 -6.78 35.85 49.70
CA TYR A 358 -7.83 36.88 49.69
C TYR A 358 -7.30 38.30 49.94
N GLU A 359 -6.32 38.46 50.84
CA GLU A 359 -5.71 39.78 51.13
C GLU A 359 -4.89 40.34 49.96
N LEU A 360 -4.57 39.50 48.97
CA LEU A 360 -3.81 39.85 47.77
C LEU A 360 -4.69 40.38 46.61
N LEU A 361 -6.02 40.38 46.76
CA LEU A 361 -6.96 40.86 45.73
C LEU A 361 -7.03 42.40 45.70
N SER A 362 -7.17 42.96 44.49
CA SER A 362 -7.44 44.39 44.27
C SER A 362 -8.85 44.81 44.74
N ASP A 363 -9.11 46.12 44.87
CA ASP A 363 -10.41 46.62 45.33
C ASP A 363 -11.55 46.28 44.35
N GLU A 364 -11.27 46.26 43.04
CA GLU A 364 -12.22 45.83 42.00
C GLU A 364 -12.52 44.31 42.10
N GLU A 365 -11.50 43.48 42.35
CA GLU A 365 -11.68 42.03 42.55
C GLU A 365 -12.42 41.71 43.86
N LYS A 366 -12.33 42.58 44.88
CA LYS A 366 -13.12 42.44 46.12
C LYS A 366 -14.59 42.79 45.92
N GLU A 367 -14.89 43.78 45.09
CA GLU A 367 -16.27 44.08 44.68
C GLU A 367 -16.88 42.91 43.89
N ASP A 368 -16.14 42.33 42.95
CA ASP A 368 -16.57 41.14 42.22
C ASP A 368 -16.74 39.91 43.12
N CYS A 369 -15.82 39.71 44.07
CA CYS A 369 -15.95 38.66 45.08
C CYS A 369 -17.21 38.84 45.95
N SER A 370 -17.57 40.07 46.30
CA SER A 370 -18.78 40.37 47.08
C SER A 370 -20.06 40.20 46.25
N LEU A 371 -20.00 40.50 44.95
CA LEU A 371 -21.09 40.24 44.02
C LEU A 371 -21.29 38.72 43.82
N VAL A 372 -20.22 37.91 43.80
CA VAL A 372 -20.32 36.44 43.79
C VAL A 372 -21.00 35.91 45.06
N ASP A 373 -20.68 36.46 46.24
CA ASP A 373 -21.41 36.08 47.47
C ASP A 373 -22.92 36.29 47.31
N LYS A 374 -23.33 37.46 46.79
CA LYS A 374 -24.74 37.76 46.53
C LYS A 374 -25.36 36.81 45.49
N ILE A 375 -24.65 36.51 44.40
CA ILE A 375 -25.12 35.58 43.36
C ILE A 375 -25.44 34.21 43.95
N LEU A 376 -24.59 33.72 44.87
CA LEU A 376 -24.78 32.42 45.52
C LEU A 376 -25.87 32.47 46.59
N ASP A 377 -25.93 33.54 47.39
CA ASP A 377 -26.93 33.69 48.46
C ASP A 377 -28.37 33.80 47.92
N GLU A 378 -28.55 34.50 46.80
CA GLU A 378 -29.86 34.74 46.17
C GLU A 378 -30.16 33.78 45.00
N ASN A 379 -29.29 32.80 44.74
CA ASN A 379 -29.35 31.86 43.59
C ASN A 379 -29.61 32.58 42.25
N LEU A 380 -28.84 33.62 41.96
CA LEU A 380 -28.92 34.41 40.72
C LEU A 380 -28.13 33.76 39.56
N LEU A 381 -28.14 32.43 39.51
CA LEU A 381 -27.52 31.65 38.44
C LEU A 381 -28.59 31.26 37.42
N LEU A 382 -28.31 31.51 36.14
CA LEU A 382 -29.12 31.04 35.03
C LEU A 382 -28.25 30.21 34.07
N TYR A 383 -28.87 29.34 33.28
CA TYR A 383 -28.14 28.40 32.42
C TYR A 383 -28.54 28.57 30.97
N TYR A 384 -27.54 28.65 30.10
CA TYR A 384 -27.71 28.61 28.65
C TYR A 384 -27.31 27.22 28.17
N PHE A 385 -28.00 26.73 27.14
CA PHE A 385 -27.76 25.42 26.57
C PHE A 385 -27.09 25.58 25.21
N GLN A 386 -25.96 24.89 25.01
CA GLN A 386 -25.29 24.83 23.72
C GLN A 386 -25.44 23.44 23.12
N PRO A 387 -25.94 23.30 21.87
CA PRO A 387 -26.12 22.00 21.27
C PRO A 387 -24.78 21.37 20.85
N ILE A 388 -24.68 20.08 21.10
CA ILE A 388 -23.64 19.17 20.63
C ILE A 388 -24.26 18.32 19.53
N VAL A 389 -23.66 18.31 18.35
CA VAL A 389 -24.22 17.65 17.16
C VAL A 389 -23.39 16.43 16.74
N ARG A 390 -24.05 15.45 16.14
CA ARG A 390 -23.40 14.26 15.60
C ARG A 390 -22.70 14.58 14.28
N ALA A 391 -21.45 14.16 14.15
CA ALA A 391 -20.66 14.43 12.94
C ALA A 391 -21.18 13.71 11.68
N SER A 392 -22.03 12.68 11.82
CA SER A 392 -22.51 11.88 10.68
C SER A 392 -23.71 12.47 9.93
N ASP A 393 -24.59 13.20 10.62
CA ASP A 393 -25.86 13.70 10.07
C ASP A 393 -26.19 15.14 10.48
N GLY A 394 -25.37 15.72 11.37
CA GLY A 394 -25.56 17.06 11.93
C GLY A 394 -26.81 17.20 12.82
N GLU A 395 -27.42 16.10 13.27
CA GLU A 395 -28.52 16.13 14.23
C GLU A 395 -28.00 16.43 15.65
N ILE A 396 -28.84 17.06 16.47
CA ILE A 396 -28.50 17.34 17.87
C ILE A 396 -28.48 16.02 18.64
N TYR A 397 -27.33 15.74 19.27
CA TYR A 397 -27.12 14.57 20.11
C TYR A 397 -27.34 14.90 21.59
N SER A 398 -26.83 16.04 22.05
CA SER A 398 -26.90 16.48 23.44
C SER A 398 -26.79 18.01 23.55
N TYR A 399 -26.88 18.53 24.76
CA TYR A 399 -26.61 19.93 25.08
C TYR A 399 -25.63 20.05 26.25
N GLU A 400 -24.80 21.09 26.26
CA GLU A 400 -24.03 21.46 27.45
C GLU A 400 -24.72 22.60 28.20
N ALA A 401 -24.87 22.44 29.52
CA ALA A 401 -25.43 23.45 30.40
C ALA A 401 -24.35 24.41 30.92
N LEU A 402 -24.38 25.64 30.41
CA LEU A 402 -23.37 26.65 30.69
C LEU A 402 -23.92 27.75 31.61
N MET A 403 -23.31 27.85 32.80
CA MET A 403 -23.67 28.82 33.84
C MET A 403 -23.50 30.28 33.36
N ARG A 404 -24.42 31.17 33.77
CA ARG A 404 -24.39 32.62 33.54
C ARG A 404 -24.89 33.35 34.79
N SER A 405 -24.39 34.55 35.03
CA SER A 405 -24.85 35.43 36.11
C SER A 405 -26.12 36.20 35.72
N ASN A 406 -27.12 36.20 36.59
CA ASN A 406 -28.37 36.97 36.45
C ASN A 406 -28.30 38.31 37.20
N THR A 407 -27.30 39.12 36.88
CA THR A 407 -27.00 40.40 37.55
C THR A 407 -26.77 41.50 36.52
N GLU A 408 -26.93 42.77 36.94
CA GLU A 408 -26.70 43.92 36.05
C GLU A 408 -25.26 43.99 35.52
N LYS A 409 -24.27 43.70 36.39
CA LYS A 409 -22.88 43.44 36.00
C LYS A 409 -22.73 41.95 35.67
N LYS A 410 -22.33 41.61 34.45
CA LYS A 410 -22.06 40.22 34.05
C LYS A 410 -20.68 39.79 34.56
N ILE A 411 -20.67 38.82 35.46
CA ILE A 411 -19.44 38.12 35.91
C ILE A 411 -19.31 36.81 35.12
N SER A 412 -18.10 36.48 34.68
CA SER A 412 -17.83 35.23 33.94
C SER A 412 -17.86 33.99 34.85
N PRO A 413 -18.17 32.79 34.31
CA PRO A 413 -18.16 31.55 35.11
C PRO A 413 -16.82 31.26 35.80
N LEU A 414 -15.69 31.51 35.12
CA LEU A 414 -14.35 31.32 35.68
C LEU A 414 -14.10 32.24 36.88
N GLU A 415 -14.60 33.48 36.85
CA GLU A 415 -14.51 34.41 37.97
C GLU A 415 -15.40 33.98 39.14
N ILE A 416 -16.61 33.47 38.87
CA ILE A 416 -17.49 32.90 39.90
C ILE A 416 -16.78 31.74 40.62
N ILE A 417 -16.18 30.80 39.88
CA ILE A 417 -15.43 29.66 40.44
C ILE A 417 -14.19 30.16 41.21
N LYS A 418 -13.41 31.09 40.65
CA LYS A 418 -12.24 31.70 41.31
C LYS A 418 -12.60 32.31 42.66
N TYR A 419 -13.60 33.20 42.70
CA TYR A 419 -13.97 33.90 43.92
C TYR A 419 -14.68 32.98 44.92
N ALA A 420 -15.53 32.06 44.47
CA ALA A 420 -16.08 31.02 45.32
C ALA A 420 -14.98 30.15 45.94
N GLY A 421 -13.93 29.80 45.20
CA GLY A 421 -12.77 29.07 45.70
C GLY A 421 -12.00 29.82 46.78
N ILE A 422 -11.73 31.12 46.57
CA ILE A 422 -11.07 31.97 47.57
C ILE A 422 -11.92 32.10 48.85
N ARG A 423 -13.25 32.07 48.71
CA ARG A 423 -14.20 32.18 49.83
C ARG A 423 -14.62 30.84 50.45
N GLY A 424 -14.13 29.72 49.92
CA GLY A 424 -14.50 28.38 50.38
C GLY A 424 -15.96 28.00 50.10
N ARG A 425 -16.59 28.59 49.07
CA ARG A 425 -18.00 28.43 48.69
C ARG A 425 -18.21 27.62 47.40
N LEU A 426 -17.22 26.86 46.96
CA LEU A 426 -17.36 26.00 45.77
C LEU A 426 -18.49 24.97 45.92
N ASN A 427 -18.77 24.51 47.14
CA ASN A 427 -19.92 23.65 47.44
C ASN A 427 -21.26 24.28 47.05
N ASP A 428 -21.40 25.61 47.19
CA ASP A 428 -22.64 26.32 46.86
C ASP A 428 -22.83 26.39 45.34
N VAL A 429 -21.74 26.56 44.58
CA VAL A 429 -21.74 26.56 43.10
C VAL A 429 -22.13 25.18 42.56
N GLU A 430 -21.55 24.12 43.13
CA GLU A 430 -21.82 22.73 42.75
C GLU A 430 -23.30 22.39 42.97
N LYS A 431 -23.79 22.65 44.18
CA LYS A 431 -25.20 22.45 44.56
C LYS A 431 -26.15 23.19 43.63
N ALA A 432 -25.92 24.49 43.42
CA ALA A 432 -26.80 25.32 42.60
C ALA A 432 -26.82 24.83 41.15
N THR A 433 -25.67 24.39 40.62
CA THR A 433 -25.57 23.86 39.25
C THR A 433 -26.41 22.62 39.04
N PHE A 434 -26.27 21.60 39.89
CA PHE A 434 -27.10 20.41 39.76
C PHE A 434 -28.59 20.69 39.97
N ILE A 435 -28.96 21.42 41.03
CA ILE A 435 -30.39 21.67 41.33
C ILE A 435 -31.05 22.49 40.23
N ASN A 436 -30.42 23.59 39.79
CA ASN A 436 -31.02 24.47 38.79
C ASN A 436 -31.10 23.81 37.42
N VAL A 437 -30.04 23.13 36.97
CA VAL A 437 -30.04 22.47 35.66
C VAL A 437 -31.02 21.31 35.65
N LEU A 438 -31.00 20.41 36.64
CA LEU A 438 -31.93 19.27 36.71
C LEU A 438 -33.39 19.74 36.82
N GLY A 439 -33.66 20.83 37.54
CA GLY A 439 -34.97 21.46 37.55
C GLY A 439 -35.42 21.96 36.17
N ILE A 440 -34.52 22.59 35.41
CA ILE A 440 -34.82 23.02 34.03
C ILE A 440 -35.11 21.82 33.11
N ILE A 441 -34.42 20.69 33.32
CA ILE A 441 -34.65 19.45 32.55
C ILE A 441 -36.06 18.92 32.78
N GLU A 442 -36.51 18.90 34.04
CA GLU A 442 -37.87 18.46 34.41
C GLU A 442 -38.93 19.43 33.85
N ASP A 443 -38.73 20.74 34.01
CA ASP A 443 -39.68 21.78 33.57
C ASP A 443 -39.82 21.86 32.04
N LYS A 444 -38.74 21.57 31.29
CA LYS A 444 -38.68 21.69 29.82
C LYS A 444 -38.45 20.35 29.13
N ALA A 445 -38.91 19.24 29.71
CA ALA A 445 -38.65 17.89 29.22
C ALA A 445 -39.03 17.69 27.74
N GLU A 446 -40.14 18.26 27.28
CA GLU A 446 -40.59 18.18 25.88
C GLU A 446 -39.64 18.92 24.91
N SER A 447 -39.02 20.02 25.35
CA SER A 447 -38.12 20.81 24.52
C SER A 447 -36.77 20.14 24.28
N PHE A 448 -36.33 19.29 25.22
CA PHE A 448 -35.08 18.53 25.11
C PHE A 448 -35.25 17.18 24.38
N GLY A 449 -36.47 16.66 24.25
CA GLY A 449 -36.71 15.34 23.65
C GLY A 449 -35.90 14.24 24.32
N ASP A 450 -35.18 13.44 23.52
CA ASP A 450 -34.29 12.36 23.98
C ASP A 450 -32.82 12.79 24.13
N ALA A 451 -32.52 14.08 23.96
CA ALA A 451 -31.14 14.58 24.04
C ALA A 451 -30.59 14.50 25.47
N LYS A 452 -29.31 14.14 25.58
CA LYS A 452 -28.57 14.17 26.85
C LYS A 452 -28.12 15.60 27.19
N ILE A 453 -27.79 15.84 28.45
CA ILE A 453 -27.41 17.16 28.97
C ILE A 453 -26.15 17.00 29.82
N PHE A 454 -25.09 17.68 29.39
CA PHE A 454 -23.78 17.69 30.01
C PHE A 454 -23.77 18.74 31.12
N LEU A 455 -23.39 18.31 32.33
CA LEU A 455 -23.32 19.11 33.55
C LEU A 455 -21.88 19.17 34.05
N ASN A 456 -21.35 20.38 34.12
CA ASN A 456 -20.05 20.66 34.70
C ASN A 456 -20.05 20.38 36.22
N SER A 457 -19.11 19.55 36.69
CA SER A 457 -18.87 19.26 38.11
C SER A 457 -17.48 19.71 38.54
N ILE A 458 -17.37 20.26 39.74
CA ILE A 458 -16.11 20.77 40.32
C ILE A 458 -15.43 19.64 41.12
N PRO A 459 -14.29 19.10 40.65
CA PRO A 459 -13.68 17.94 41.27
C PRO A 459 -13.13 18.23 42.68
N GLY A 460 -13.27 17.26 43.60
CA GLY A 460 -12.78 17.35 44.98
C GLY A 460 -13.71 18.08 45.96
N ILE A 461 -14.86 18.59 45.49
CA ILE A 461 -15.89 19.23 46.30
C ILE A 461 -16.81 18.18 46.93
N ARG A 462 -17.03 18.30 48.24
CA ARG A 462 -17.93 17.42 49.00
C ARG A 462 -19.11 18.22 49.51
N LEU A 463 -20.28 17.96 48.94
CA LEU A 463 -21.55 18.49 49.44
C LEU A 463 -21.80 17.97 50.86
N ASN A 464 -22.48 18.77 51.68
CA ASN A 464 -22.99 18.28 52.97
C ASN A 464 -24.09 17.24 52.76
N ASP A 465 -24.36 16.40 53.75
CA ASP A 465 -25.28 15.26 53.64
C ASP A 465 -26.67 15.66 53.09
N SER A 466 -27.24 16.78 53.58
CA SER A 466 -28.55 17.25 53.12
C SER A 466 -28.58 17.73 51.66
N ASP A 467 -27.50 18.37 51.20
CA ASP A 467 -27.39 18.86 49.83
C ASP A 467 -27.02 17.73 48.86
N PHE A 468 -26.21 16.77 49.32
CA PHE A 468 -25.92 15.54 48.59
C PHE A 468 -27.20 14.73 48.35
N ASP A 469 -28.03 14.51 49.37
CA ASP A 469 -29.29 13.78 49.23
C ASP A 469 -30.24 14.45 48.23
N ALA A 470 -30.32 15.79 48.26
CA ALA A 470 -31.16 16.55 47.34
C ALA A 470 -30.69 16.43 45.88
N VAL A 471 -29.37 16.54 45.63
CA VAL A 471 -28.77 16.38 44.31
C VAL A 471 -28.89 14.93 43.82
N HIS A 472 -28.65 13.96 44.70
CA HIS A 472 -28.74 12.53 44.40
C HIS A 472 -30.15 12.12 43.94
N GLU A 473 -31.20 12.57 44.63
CA GLU A 473 -32.59 12.26 44.23
C GLU A 473 -33.00 12.92 42.90
N LEU A 474 -32.46 14.11 42.57
CA LEU A 474 -32.68 14.74 41.27
C LEU A 474 -31.92 14.03 40.14
N LEU A 475 -30.66 13.65 40.40
CA LEU A 475 -29.84 12.89 39.45
C LEU A 475 -30.45 11.53 39.13
N LYS A 476 -30.93 10.82 40.15
CA LYS A 476 -31.59 9.52 39.99
C LYS A 476 -32.84 9.60 39.09
N ARG A 477 -33.63 10.67 39.21
CA ARG A 477 -34.83 10.89 38.38
C ARG A 477 -34.49 11.21 36.92
N ASN A 478 -33.35 11.86 36.69
CA ASN A 478 -32.92 12.36 35.38
C ASN A 478 -31.72 11.58 34.81
N ALA A 479 -31.46 10.37 35.34
CA ALA A 479 -30.22 9.66 35.07
C ALA A 479 -30.00 9.35 33.58
N SER A 480 -31.08 9.04 32.85
CA SER A 480 -31.02 8.76 31.40
C SER A 480 -30.69 9.99 30.55
N LYS A 481 -30.78 11.21 31.11
CA LYS A 481 -30.53 12.47 30.43
C LYS A 481 -29.26 13.17 30.92
N ALA A 482 -28.80 12.92 32.14
CA ALA A 482 -27.64 13.60 32.70
C ALA A 482 -26.32 12.95 32.25
N VAL A 483 -25.33 13.78 31.93
CA VAL A 483 -23.92 13.39 31.74
C VAL A 483 -23.08 14.31 32.60
N VAL A 484 -22.21 13.77 33.45
CA VAL A 484 -21.37 14.59 34.35
C VAL A 484 -19.98 14.79 33.74
N GLU A 485 -19.59 16.06 33.58
CA GLU A 485 -18.29 16.48 33.09
C GLU A 485 -17.31 16.72 34.24
N LEU A 486 -16.11 16.13 34.14
CA LEU A 486 -14.99 16.33 35.05
C LEU A 486 -13.80 16.88 34.29
N THR A 487 -13.10 17.87 34.85
CA THR A 487 -11.90 18.44 34.22
C THR A 487 -10.68 17.51 34.38
N GLU A 488 -9.81 17.42 33.36
CA GLU A 488 -8.60 16.55 33.38
C GLU A 488 -7.63 16.91 34.53
N GLU A 489 -7.53 18.19 34.89
CA GLU A 489 -6.60 18.72 35.91
C GLU A 489 -6.94 18.31 37.36
N ALA A 490 -8.05 17.59 37.57
CA ALA A 490 -8.45 17.12 38.89
C ALA A 490 -7.54 15.99 39.40
N GLU A 491 -6.69 16.31 40.39
CA GLU A 491 -5.95 15.32 41.17
C GLU A 491 -6.88 14.58 42.17
N LEU A 492 -7.81 13.77 41.65
CA LEU A 492 -8.56 12.82 42.47
C LEU A 492 -7.66 11.64 42.83
N SER A 493 -7.68 11.25 44.10
CA SER A 493 -7.13 9.96 44.53
C SER A 493 -7.93 8.81 43.88
N ASP A 494 -7.31 7.64 43.68
CA ASP A 494 -7.99 6.48 43.10
C ASP A 494 -9.25 6.11 43.89
N GLU A 495 -9.21 6.24 45.22
CA GLU A 495 -10.34 5.98 46.12
C GLU A 495 -11.53 6.93 45.89
N GLU A 496 -11.25 8.21 45.67
CA GLU A 496 -12.27 9.23 45.41
C GLU A 496 -12.85 9.10 44.00
N LEU A 497 -11.99 8.82 43.01
CA LEU A 497 -12.43 8.56 41.65
C LEU A 497 -13.32 7.31 41.58
N ASP A 498 -12.93 6.23 42.26
CA ASP A 498 -13.74 5.01 42.33
C ASP A 498 -15.07 5.24 43.03
N ALA A 499 -15.12 6.12 44.04
CA ALA A 499 -16.38 6.47 44.70
C ALA A 499 -17.32 7.24 43.76
N VAL A 500 -16.80 8.21 43.00
CA VAL A 500 -17.58 8.94 41.99
C VAL A 500 -18.07 7.99 40.90
N LYS A 501 -17.20 7.11 40.39
CA LYS A 501 -17.56 6.12 39.38
C LYS A 501 -18.65 5.17 39.85
N ARG A 502 -18.54 4.65 41.08
CA ARG A 502 -19.58 3.78 41.65
C ARG A 502 -20.91 4.51 41.75
N LEU A 503 -20.92 5.75 42.25
CA LEU A 503 -22.12 6.56 42.38
C LEU A 503 -22.81 6.78 41.02
N LEU A 504 -22.05 7.21 40.02
CA LEU A 504 -22.60 7.47 38.67
C LEU A 504 -23.05 6.17 38.00
N SER A 505 -22.28 5.09 38.15
CA SER A 505 -22.61 3.77 37.60
C SER A 505 -23.88 3.17 38.24
N GLU A 506 -24.05 3.28 39.56
CA GLU A 506 -25.26 2.84 40.28
C GLU A 506 -26.51 3.59 39.83
N LEU A 507 -26.37 4.86 39.47
CA LEU A 507 -27.45 5.69 38.95
C LEU A 507 -27.68 5.50 37.45
N GLY A 508 -26.74 4.91 36.72
CA GLY A 508 -26.78 4.79 35.25
C GLY A 508 -26.46 6.10 34.53
N ILE A 509 -25.66 6.97 35.14
CA ILE A 509 -25.26 8.28 34.63
C ILE A 509 -23.90 8.14 33.95
N GLU A 510 -23.77 8.76 32.78
CA GLU A 510 -22.53 8.73 32.00
C GLU A 510 -21.57 9.85 32.42
N MET A 511 -20.29 9.64 32.15
CA MET A 511 -19.21 10.55 32.51
C MET A 511 -18.49 11.07 31.26
N ALA A 512 -18.10 12.34 31.30
CA ALA A 512 -17.28 13.00 30.29
C ALA A 512 -16.01 13.58 30.94
N ILE A 513 -14.89 13.58 30.22
CA ILE A 513 -13.70 14.35 30.59
C ILE A 513 -13.64 15.61 29.75
N ASP A 514 -13.41 16.74 30.43
CA ASP A 514 -13.27 18.06 29.82
C ASP A 514 -11.81 18.52 29.69
N ASP A 515 -11.57 19.45 28.77
CA ASP A 515 -10.28 20.10 28.48
C ASP A 515 -9.11 19.15 28.13
N TYR A 516 -9.40 17.99 27.54
CA TYR A 516 -8.36 16.98 27.26
C TYR A 516 -7.35 17.48 26.22
N GLY A 517 -6.07 17.49 26.62
CA GLY A 517 -4.95 17.82 25.73
C GLY A 517 -4.25 19.16 25.97
N THR A 518 -4.52 19.84 27.09
CA THR A 518 -3.74 20.99 27.56
C THR A 518 -2.70 20.56 28.63
N GLY A 519 -1.40 20.73 28.37
CA GLY A 519 -0.33 20.39 29.34
C GLY A 519 0.21 18.94 29.25
N TYR A 520 0.76 18.39 30.35
CA TYR A 520 1.22 16.99 30.48
C TYR A 520 0.01 16.02 30.48
N SER A 521 -0.84 16.09 29.46
CA SER A 521 -1.98 15.16 29.32
C SER A 521 -1.44 13.75 29.16
N ASN A 522 -1.66 12.94 30.18
CA ASN A 522 -1.12 11.59 30.27
C ASN A 522 -2.23 10.62 29.89
N ILE A 523 -2.01 9.79 28.88
CA ILE A 523 -2.91 8.68 28.52
C ILE A 523 -3.25 7.81 29.76
N SER A 524 -2.37 7.79 30.76
CA SER A 524 -2.60 7.20 32.08
C SER A 524 -3.84 7.74 32.79
N ASN A 525 -4.10 9.05 32.76
CA ASN A 525 -5.32 9.62 33.35
C ASN A 525 -6.55 9.19 32.56
N LEU A 526 -6.52 9.28 31.24
CA LEU A 526 -7.64 8.83 30.41
C LEU A 526 -7.96 7.33 30.64
N LEU A 527 -6.95 6.48 30.82
CA LEU A 527 -7.09 5.07 31.21
C LEU A 527 -7.59 4.89 32.65
N ARG A 528 -7.24 5.78 33.58
CA ARG A 528 -7.77 5.77 34.95
C ARG A 528 -9.24 6.14 34.98
N TYR A 529 -9.68 7.10 34.16
CA TYR A 529 -11.06 7.57 34.11
C TYR A 529 -11.97 6.69 33.25
N MET A 530 -11.55 6.25 32.07
CA MET A 530 -12.36 5.50 31.09
C MET A 530 -13.79 6.07 30.96
N PRO A 531 -13.93 7.34 30.54
CA PRO A 531 -15.22 8.01 30.45
C PRO A 531 -16.02 7.50 29.26
N ASN A 532 -17.30 7.90 29.18
CA ASN A 532 -18.14 7.69 28.00
C ASN A 532 -17.82 8.72 26.89
N TYR A 533 -17.34 9.90 27.28
CA TYR A 533 -17.03 11.01 26.37
C TYR A 533 -15.69 11.66 26.70
N VAL A 534 -14.96 12.09 25.66
CA VAL A 534 -13.74 12.90 25.78
C VAL A 534 -13.90 14.17 24.98
N LYS A 535 -13.84 15.32 25.65
CA LYS A 535 -13.86 16.65 25.03
C LYS A 535 -12.43 17.06 24.71
N ILE A 536 -12.17 17.28 23.42
CA ILE A 536 -10.87 17.69 22.91
C ILE A 536 -10.83 19.22 22.95
N ASP A 537 -9.90 19.76 23.74
CA ASP A 537 -9.84 21.19 24.02
C ASP A 537 -9.61 22.03 22.74
N ARG A 538 -10.19 23.23 22.75
CA ARG A 538 -10.08 24.22 21.67
C ARG A 538 -8.63 24.61 21.38
N ALA A 539 -7.71 24.60 22.34
CA ALA A 539 -6.30 24.92 22.08
C ALA A 539 -5.65 23.93 21.09
N LEU A 540 -6.11 22.68 21.06
CA LEU A 540 -5.68 21.68 20.08
C LEU A 540 -6.39 21.82 18.73
N LEU A 541 -7.63 22.31 18.73
CA LEU A 541 -8.45 22.41 17.53
C LEU A 541 -8.29 23.74 16.78
N SER A 542 -7.88 24.79 17.48
CA SER A 542 -7.74 26.13 16.89
C SER A 542 -6.60 26.18 15.85
N GLY A 543 -7.00 26.51 14.61
CA GLY A 543 -6.12 26.54 13.44
C GLY A 543 -5.50 25.18 13.09
N ILE A 544 -6.24 24.09 13.29
CA ILE A 544 -5.77 22.71 13.09
C ILE A 544 -5.54 22.38 11.61
N GLU A 545 -6.28 22.99 10.69
CA GLU A 545 -6.19 22.79 9.23
C GLU A 545 -4.79 23.07 8.67
N SER A 546 -4.03 23.97 9.32
CA SER A 546 -2.71 24.42 8.87
C SER A 546 -1.53 23.83 9.68
N LYS A 547 -1.79 22.93 10.64
CA LYS A 547 -0.78 22.44 11.61
C LYS A 547 -0.72 20.89 11.66
N PRO A 548 0.14 20.24 10.86
CA PRO A 548 0.22 18.77 10.78
C PRO A 548 0.50 18.06 12.12
N GLN A 549 1.27 18.69 13.01
CA GLN A 549 1.57 18.13 14.34
C GLN A 549 0.33 18.06 15.22
N LYS A 550 -0.55 19.08 15.17
CA LYS A 550 -1.83 19.08 15.88
C LYS A 550 -2.79 18.04 15.28
N GLN A 551 -2.82 17.93 13.95
CA GLN A 551 -3.61 16.90 13.27
C GLN A 551 -3.19 15.49 13.69
N HIS A 552 -1.88 15.21 13.72
CA HIS A 552 -1.40 13.90 14.17
C HIS A 552 -1.83 13.61 15.61
N PHE A 553 -1.59 14.53 16.54
CA PHE A 553 -1.94 14.34 17.96
C PHE A 553 -3.44 14.14 18.16
N VAL A 554 -4.29 15.01 17.59
CA VAL A 554 -5.75 14.90 17.71
C VAL A 554 -6.26 13.60 17.03
N SER A 555 -5.64 13.13 15.95
CA SER A 555 -6.01 11.86 15.32
C SER A 555 -5.74 10.64 16.22
N GLU A 556 -4.67 10.67 17.03
CA GLU A 556 -4.38 9.61 18.00
C GLU A 556 -5.41 9.59 19.12
N ILE A 557 -5.87 10.76 19.58
CA ILE A 557 -6.93 10.89 20.59
C ILE A 557 -8.25 10.30 20.06
N ILE A 558 -8.65 10.69 18.84
CA ILE A 558 -9.87 10.17 18.19
C ILE A 558 -9.79 8.65 18.01
N LYS A 559 -8.63 8.14 17.58
CA LYS A 559 -8.40 6.71 17.43
C LYS A 559 -8.50 5.97 18.76
N PHE A 560 -7.85 6.47 19.81
CA PHE A 560 -7.92 5.89 21.14
C PHE A 560 -9.36 5.83 21.64
N CYS A 561 -10.14 6.91 21.46
CA CYS A 561 -11.55 6.94 21.87
C CYS A 561 -12.34 5.85 21.14
N ARG A 562 -12.19 5.76 19.82
CA ARG A 562 -12.86 4.75 18.98
C ARG A 562 -12.51 3.32 19.37
N ASP A 563 -11.23 3.04 19.62
CA ASP A 563 -10.75 1.69 19.97
C ASP A 563 -11.26 1.23 21.36
N ASN A 564 -11.76 2.15 22.20
CA ASN A 564 -12.23 1.89 23.56
C ASN A 564 -13.74 2.17 23.77
N ASP A 565 -14.53 2.30 22.68
CA ASP A 565 -15.96 2.63 22.73
C ASP A 565 -16.29 3.96 23.46
N ILE A 566 -15.37 4.92 23.40
CA ILE A 566 -15.52 6.27 23.95
C ILE A 566 -15.87 7.23 22.81
N LEU A 567 -16.83 8.14 23.03
CA LEU A 567 -17.22 9.13 22.03
C LEU A 567 -16.33 10.37 22.11
N SER A 568 -15.68 10.71 21.00
CA SER A 568 -14.86 11.92 20.90
C SER A 568 -15.72 13.16 20.58
N LEU A 569 -15.55 14.23 21.34
CA LEU A 569 -16.23 15.52 21.17
C LEU A 569 -15.21 16.62 20.86
N ALA A 570 -15.26 17.20 19.66
CA ALA A 570 -14.46 18.37 19.32
C ALA A 570 -15.12 19.65 19.85
N GLU A 571 -14.45 20.34 20.77
CA GLU A 571 -14.96 21.58 21.38
C GLU A 571 -14.46 22.85 20.69
N GLY A 572 -15.31 23.88 20.72
CA GLY A 572 -14.91 25.22 20.36
C GLY A 572 -14.64 25.39 18.88
N ILE A 573 -15.32 24.66 18.00
CA ILE A 573 -15.21 24.84 16.54
C ILE A 573 -15.81 26.20 16.15
N GLU A 574 -14.99 27.07 15.55
CA GLU A 574 -15.39 28.43 15.18
C GLU A 574 -15.36 28.70 13.68
N THR A 575 -14.65 27.88 12.90
CA THR A 575 -14.54 28.03 11.44
C THR A 575 -15.00 26.78 10.69
N GLY A 576 -15.40 26.96 9.42
CA GLY A 576 -15.75 25.84 8.54
C GLY A 576 -14.54 24.96 8.17
N GLU A 577 -13.34 25.53 8.20
CA GLU A 577 -12.09 24.81 7.95
C GLU A 577 -11.72 23.88 9.12
N GLU A 578 -11.88 24.38 10.36
CA GLU A 578 -11.76 23.56 11.58
C GLU A 578 -12.80 22.43 11.56
N LEU A 579 -14.07 22.76 11.25
CA LEU A 579 -15.17 21.80 11.14
C LEU A 579 -14.86 20.70 10.12
N ARG A 580 -14.45 21.07 8.90
CA ARG A 580 -14.09 20.12 7.85
C ARG A 580 -12.96 19.21 8.31
N THR A 581 -11.91 19.77 8.91
CA THR A 581 -10.72 19.03 9.33
C THR A 581 -11.05 17.99 10.40
N VAL A 582 -11.76 18.36 11.47
CA VAL A 582 -12.10 17.41 12.55
C VAL A 582 -13.05 16.31 12.08
N ILE A 583 -13.98 16.62 11.17
CA ILE A 583 -14.86 15.61 10.55
C ILE A 583 -14.03 14.60 9.75
N HIS A 584 -13.04 15.05 8.97
CA HIS A 584 -12.16 14.18 8.18
C HIS A 584 -11.25 13.29 9.04
N MET A 585 -10.73 13.82 10.14
CA MET A 585 -9.92 13.07 11.11
C MET A 585 -10.73 12.04 11.88
N GLY A 586 -12.02 12.33 12.03
CA GLY A 586 -13.01 11.33 12.27
C GLY A 586 -13.69 11.36 13.63
N VAL A 587 -13.86 12.56 14.16
CA VAL A 587 -14.57 12.87 15.40
C VAL A 587 -16.04 12.41 15.36
N ASP A 588 -16.60 12.09 16.52
CA ASP A 588 -17.98 11.59 16.65
C ASP A 588 -19.01 12.72 16.88
N LEU A 589 -18.65 13.67 17.76
CA LEU A 589 -19.50 14.78 18.20
C LEU A 589 -18.77 16.11 18.02
N ILE A 590 -19.54 17.18 17.77
CA ILE A 590 -19.02 18.51 17.47
C ILE A 590 -19.79 19.57 18.26
N GLN A 591 -19.06 20.50 18.87
CA GLN A 591 -19.60 21.67 19.56
C GLN A 591 -18.77 22.92 19.25
N GLY A 592 -19.42 24.05 19.06
CA GLY A 592 -18.73 25.32 18.85
C GLY A 592 -19.64 26.43 18.34
N TYR A 593 -19.11 27.63 18.20
CA TYR A 593 -19.91 28.76 17.70
C TYR A 593 -20.27 28.62 16.23
N TYR A 594 -19.54 27.80 15.46
CA TYR A 594 -19.87 27.52 14.08
C TYR A 594 -21.13 26.66 13.94
N THR A 595 -21.39 25.74 14.88
CA THR A 595 -22.62 24.94 14.91
C THR A 595 -23.78 25.72 15.51
N ALA A 596 -23.66 26.15 16.77
CA ALA A 596 -24.57 27.11 17.40
C ALA A 596 -23.98 27.68 18.70
N LYS A 597 -24.35 28.92 19.03
CA LYS A 597 -23.95 29.58 20.29
C LYS A 597 -24.84 29.13 21.46
N PRO A 598 -24.34 29.20 22.71
CA PRO A 598 -25.16 28.98 23.90
C PRO A 598 -26.38 29.93 23.94
N SER A 599 -27.57 29.39 24.20
CA SER A 599 -28.83 30.12 24.18
C SER A 599 -29.70 29.82 25.41
N ALA A 600 -30.53 30.78 25.83
CA ALA A 600 -31.56 30.57 26.86
C ALA A 600 -32.74 29.74 26.33
N GLU A 601 -33.03 29.85 25.03
CA GLU A 601 -34.02 29.02 24.34
C GLU A 601 -33.35 27.73 23.85
N ILE A 602 -34.01 26.60 24.10
CA ILE A 602 -33.54 25.27 23.69
C ILE A 602 -33.79 25.13 22.19
N LEU A 603 -32.71 25.04 21.41
CA LEU A 603 -32.78 24.92 19.96
C LEU A 603 -33.11 23.47 19.57
N PRO A 604 -34.22 23.18 18.86
CA PRO A 604 -34.55 21.82 18.46
C PRO A 604 -33.72 21.31 17.27
N ARG A 605 -33.02 22.21 16.57
CA ARG A 605 -32.13 21.91 15.43
C ARG A 605 -31.12 23.03 15.21
N ILE A 606 -29.97 22.72 14.62
CA ILE A 606 -28.98 23.71 14.17
C ILE A 606 -29.38 24.33 12.82
N ASN A 607 -28.60 25.32 12.36
CA ASN A 607 -28.79 25.94 11.05
C ASN A 607 -28.67 24.90 9.92
N GLU A 608 -29.62 24.90 8.99
CA GLU A 608 -29.71 23.92 7.91
C GLU A 608 -28.50 23.96 6.95
N MET A 609 -27.90 25.13 6.72
CA MET A 609 -26.68 25.24 5.92
C MET A 609 -25.49 24.55 6.59
N VAL A 610 -25.30 24.79 7.88
CA VAL A 610 -24.20 24.15 8.65
C VAL A 610 -24.40 22.65 8.75
N ARG A 611 -25.65 22.19 8.92
CA ARG A 611 -25.98 20.76 8.88
C ARG A 611 -25.62 20.13 7.53
N ASN A 612 -25.95 20.79 6.42
CA ASN A 612 -25.62 20.29 5.08
C ASN A 612 -24.09 20.23 4.86
N GLU A 613 -23.34 21.20 5.38
CA GLU A 613 -21.86 21.16 5.37
C GLU A 613 -21.32 19.96 6.16
N ILE A 614 -21.84 19.70 7.37
CA ILE A 614 -21.45 18.52 8.17
C ILE A 614 -21.71 17.22 7.37
N CYS A 615 -22.91 17.06 6.80
CA CYS A 615 -23.23 15.90 5.97
C CYS A 615 -22.31 15.78 4.74
N THR A 616 -21.98 16.91 4.10
CA THR A 616 -21.09 16.95 2.94
C THR A 616 -19.66 16.53 3.32
N TYR A 617 -19.10 17.09 4.38
CA TYR A 617 -17.75 16.73 4.85
C TYR A 617 -17.67 15.30 5.39
N TYR A 618 -18.74 14.82 6.02
CA TYR A 618 -18.82 13.43 6.45
C TYR A 618 -18.87 12.48 5.24
N GLN A 619 -19.61 12.85 4.20
CA GLN A 619 -19.59 12.15 2.93
C GLN A 619 -18.19 12.23 2.30
N GLU A 620 -17.53 13.40 2.23
CA GLU A 620 -16.14 13.53 1.73
C GLU A 620 -15.14 12.62 2.46
N ARG A 621 -15.25 12.50 3.79
CA ARG A 621 -14.47 11.53 4.58
C ARG A 621 -14.75 10.09 4.17
N GLN A 622 -16.03 9.71 4.11
CA GLN A 622 -16.46 8.38 3.63
C GLN A 622 -16.00 8.13 2.18
N ASP A 623 -15.76 9.21 1.44
CA ASP A 623 -15.32 9.21 0.04
C ASP A 623 -13.78 9.13 -0.13
N GLY A 624 -13.02 9.21 0.96
CA GLY A 624 -11.60 8.84 1.08
C GLY A 624 -10.59 9.90 0.62
N SER A 625 -10.35 10.93 1.43
CA SER A 625 -9.37 11.99 1.14
C SER A 625 -8.14 12.05 2.06
N ASP A 626 -7.72 10.95 2.68
CA ASP A 626 -6.31 10.77 3.08
C ASP A 626 -5.64 9.84 2.06
N LYS A 627 -5.41 10.39 0.86
CA LYS A 627 -4.69 9.67 -0.19
C LYS A 627 -3.21 9.66 0.14
N ARG A 628 -2.73 8.52 0.62
CA ARG A 628 -1.29 8.28 0.76
C ARG A 628 -0.84 7.50 -0.46
N ILE A 629 -0.19 8.21 -1.39
CA ILE A 629 0.19 7.70 -2.71
C ILE A 629 1.64 7.21 -2.66
N PHE A 630 1.86 5.96 -3.05
CA PHE A 630 3.19 5.40 -3.26
C PHE A 630 3.57 5.51 -4.73
N THR A 631 4.65 6.22 -5.04
CA THR A 631 5.16 6.29 -6.42
C THR A 631 6.17 5.17 -6.64
N ALA A 632 5.78 4.17 -7.43
CA ALA A 632 6.63 3.06 -7.82
C ALA A 632 7.71 3.50 -8.82
N GLY A 633 8.86 2.83 -8.77
CA GLY A 633 10.01 3.11 -9.63
C GLY A 633 11.30 3.43 -8.88
N SER A 634 11.26 3.60 -7.55
CA SER A 634 12.46 3.63 -6.70
C SER A 634 13.05 2.23 -6.51
N SER A 635 12.20 1.22 -6.43
CA SER A 635 12.52 -0.21 -6.49
C SER A 635 11.76 -0.87 -7.64
N ASN A 636 12.27 -2.00 -8.12
CA ASN A 636 11.58 -2.86 -9.09
C ASN A 636 10.57 -3.83 -8.43
N ARG A 637 10.51 -3.87 -7.09
CA ARG A 637 9.62 -4.73 -6.31
C ARG A 637 8.90 -3.91 -5.25
N VAL A 638 7.58 -4.03 -5.19
CA VAL A 638 6.68 -3.33 -4.28
C VAL A 638 5.86 -4.36 -3.52
N SER A 639 5.88 -4.33 -2.19
CA SER A 639 5.13 -5.25 -1.34
C SER A 639 3.81 -4.61 -0.90
N LEU A 640 2.67 -5.23 -1.23
CA LEU A 640 1.36 -4.72 -0.82
C LEU A 640 1.16 -4.77 0.69
N GLY A 641 1.68 -5.79 1.38
CA GLY A 641 1.55 -5.88 2.84
C GLY A 641 2.34 -4.83 3.60
N MET A 642 3.44 -4.34 3.03
CA MET A 642 4.13 -3.17 3.58
C MET A 642 3.30 -1.90 3.37
N LEU A 643 2.82 -1.69 2.14
CA LEU A 643 2.06 -0.49 1.80
C LEU A 643 0.76 -0.37 2.61
N ASP A 644 0.04 -1.48 2.79
CA ASP A 644 -1.18 -1.55 3.59
C ASP A 644 -0.90 -1.22 5.06
N ARG A 645 0.13 -1.84 5.67
CA ARG A 645 0.56 -1.53 7.04
C ARG A 645 0.98 -0.07 7.22
N ASP A 646 1.62 0.50 6.21
CA ASP A 646 2.08 1.88 6.22
C ASP A 646 0.95 2.86 5.81
N GLY A 647 -0.28 2.37 5.60
CA GLY A 647 -1.48 3.18 5.33
C GLY A 647 -1.51 3.83 3.95
N TYR A 648 -0.82 3.26 2.96
CA TYR A 648 -0.91 3.69 1.56
C TYR A 648 -2.22 3.22 0.92
N THR A 649 -2.86 4.09 0.15
CA THR A 649 -4.16 3.84 -0.49
C THR A 649 -4.07 3.82 -2.02
N ASP A 650 -3.01 4.37 -2.60
CA ASP A 650 -2.80 4.41 -4.05
C ASP A 650 -1.35 4.07 -4.42
N ILE A 651 -1.14 3.41 -5.56
CA ILE A 651 0.17 3.18 -6.19
C ILE A 651 0.20 3.86 -7.55
N ASN A 652 1.13 4.78 -7.76
CA ASN A 652 1.39 5.40 -9.06
C ASN A 652 2.58 4.70 -9.76
N ILE A 653 2.40 4.28 -11.01
CA ILE A 653 3.45 3.66 -11.83
C ILE A 653 3.72 4.53 -13.05
N GLY A 654 4.98 4.73 -13.41
CA GLY A 654 5.38 5.48 -14.60
C GLY A 654 5.71 6.95 -14.35
N ASP A 655 6.14 7.31 -13.14
CA ASP A 655 6.63 8.66 -12.86
C ASP A 655 7.88 8.99 -13.68
N LYS A 656 8.01 10.25 -14.11
CA LYS A 656 9.15 10.69 -14.94
C LYS A 656 10.50 10.58 -14.23
N ASN A 657 10.51 10.53 -12.91
CA ASN A 657 11.71 10.38 -12.08
C ASN A 657 11.94 8.92 -11.64
N ALA A 658 11.12 7.97 -12.09
CA ALA A 658 11.28 6.55 -11.78
C ALA A 658 12.61 6.02 -12.32
N VAL A 659 13.35 5.28 -11.47
CA VAL A 659 14.61 4.60 -11.84
C VAL A 659 14.31 3.32 -12.62
N TYR A 660 13.28 2.58 -12.20
CA TYR A 660 12.81 1.36 -12.85
C TYR A 660 11.51 1.60 -13.60
N THR A 661 11.51 1.26 -14.89
CA THR A 661 10.30 1.27 -15.72
C THR A 661 9.44 0.04 -15.45
N ASP A 662 10.06 -1.13 -15.29
CA ASP A 662 9.35 -2.37 -15.01
C ASP A 662 9.25 -2.60 -13.50
N VAL A 663 8.04 -2.91 -13.03
CA VAL A 663 7.73 -3.01 -11.59
C VAL A 663 6.99 -4.31 -11.30
N ALA A 664 7.38 -5.00 -10.23
CA ALA A 664 6.65 -6.14 -9.69
C ALA A 664 5.92 -5.74 -8.40
N ILE A 665 4.61 -5.95 -8.36
CA ILE A 665 3.76 -5.78 -7.18
C ILE A 665 3.44 -7.16 -6.63
N ILE A 666 3.81 -7.37 -5.37
CA ILE A 666 3.75 -8.67 -4.71
C ILE A 666 2.79 -8.57 -3.53
N GLY A 667 1.73 -9.36 -3.58
CA GLY A 667 0.83 -9.57 -2.46
C GLY A 667 1.22 -10.78 -1.63
N SER A 668 0.54 -10.92 -0.50
CA SER A 668 0.55 -12.15 0.29
C SER A 668 -0.78 -12.85 0.07
N PRO A 669 -0.81 -14.16 -0.26
CA PRO A 669 -2.07 -14.88 -0.45
C PRO A 669 -3.04 -14.68 0.73
N GLY A 670 -4.24 -14.17 0.46
CA GLY A 670 -5.29 -13.91 1.46
C GLY A 670 -5.18 -12.56 2.20
N LEU A 671 -4.14 -11.76 1.94
CA LEU A 671 -4.07 -10.38 2.42
C LEU A 671 -4.93 -9.48 1.52
N LYS A 672 -6.01 -8.94 2.08
CA LYS A 672 -6.88 -7.99 1.39
C LYS A 672 -6.34 -6.59 1.57
N THR A 673 -6.19 -5.84 0.48
CA THR A 673 -5.79 -4.43 0.56
C THR A 673 -6.77 -3.56 -0.20
N ASP A 674 -7.08 -2.38 0.33
CA ASP A 674 -7.91 -1.37 -0.32
C ASP A 674 -7.08 -0.42 -1.21
N ILE A 675 -6.09 -0.98 -1.91
CA ILE A 675 -5.12 -0.22 -2.69
C ILE A 675 -5.56 -0.09 -4.16
N HIS A 676 -5.59 1.15 -4.64
CA HIS A 676 -5.79 1.46 -6.06
C HIS A 676 -4.45 1.59 -6.80
N ILE A 677 -4.37 1.11 -8.05
CA ILE A 677 -3.18 1.29 -8.89
C ILE A 677 -3.51 2.23 -10.05
N THR A 678 -2.75 3.31 -10.19
CA THR A 678 -2.81 4.21 -11.35
C THR A 678 -1.52 4.11 -12.17
N ILE A 679 -1.67 3.77 -13.45
CA ILE A 679 -0.59 3.85 -14.43
C ILE A 679 -0.66 5.24 -15.08
N LEU A 680 0.39 6.03 -14.88
CA LEU A 680 0.45 7.42 -15.32
C LEU A 680 0.58 7.54 -16.85
N PRO A 681 0.08 8.65 -17.45
CA PRO A 681 0.09 8.84 -18.90
C PRO A 681 1.47 8.67 -19.55
N GLY A 682 1.52 7.99 -20.69
CA GLY A 682 2.74 7.78 -21.46
C GLY A 682 3.62 6.60 -21.01
N TYR A 683 3.21 5.85 -19.99
CA TYR A 683 3.97 4.71 -19.49
C TYR A 683 4.10 3.60 -20.55
N THR A 684 5.31 3.07 -20.73
CA THR A 684 5.57 1.89 -21.58
C THR A 684 6.48 0.93 -20.84
N GLY A 685 5.99 -0.27 -20.51
CA GLY A 685 6.77 -1.24 -19.74
C GLY A 685 5.98 -2.47 -19.29
N GLU A 686 6.65 -3.32 -18.52
CA GLU A 686 6.10 -4.53 -17.91
C GLU A 686 5.78 -4.33 -16.42
N ILE A 687 4.55 -4.66 -16.03
CA ILE A 687 4.12 -4.71 -14.63
C ILE A 687 3.82 -6.17 -14.28
N ARG A 688 4.46 -6.70 -13.25
CA ARG A 688 4.19 -8.06 -12.74
C ARG A 688 3.28 -7.99 -11.52
N LEU A 689 2.22 -8.79 -11.49
CA LEU A 689 1.38 -8.99 -10.31
C LEU A 689 1.52 -10.44 -9.82
N GLU A 690 1.88 -10.59 -8.55
CA GLU A 690 2.09 -11.88 -7.90
C GLU A 690 1.24 -11.97 -6.63
N ASN A 691 0.22 -12.83 -6.64
CA ASN A 691 -0.68 -13.08 -5.50
C ASN A 691 -1.33 -11.80 -4.94
N VAL A 692 -1.78 -10.92 -5.83
CA VAL A 692 -2.29 -9.58 -5.48
C VAL A 692 -3.81 -9.61 -5.28
N GLU A 693 -4.29 -9.18 -4.12
CA GLU A 693 -5.70 -8.90 -3.86
C GLU A 693 -5.91 -7.39 -3.70
N LEU A 694 -6.68 -6.77 -4.60
CA LEU A 694 -7.00 -5.35 -4.62
C LEU A 694 -8.50 -5.17 -4.43
N SER A 695 -8.90 -4.31 -3.50
CA SER A 695 -10.27 -3.83 -3.36
C SER A 695 -10.33 -2.33 -3.49
N ASN A 696 -11.49 -1.83 -3.94
CA ASN A 696 -11.72 -0.40 -3.99
C ASN A 696 -13.14 -0.05 -3.54
N ILE A 697 -13.25 1.08 -2.85
CA ILE A 697 -14.53 1.66 -2.45
C ILE A 697 -15.11 2.40 -3.67
N LYS A 698 -16.44 2.47 -3.79
CA LYS A 698 -17.17 3.27 -4.81
C LYS A 698 -16.94 2.91 -6.28
N CYS A 699 -16.69 1.64 -6.62
CA CYS A 699 -16.64 1.23 -8.03
C CYS A 699 -15.55 1.92 -8.87
N ARG A 700 -14.47 2.39 -8.23
CA ARG A 700 -13.26 2.75 -8.95
C ARG A 700 -12.61 1.49 -9.54
N PRO A 701 -11.85 1.61 -10.64
CA PRO A 701 -11.04 0.51 -11.13
C PRO A 701 -10.02 0.08 -10.05
N CYS A 702 -9.66 -1.20 -9.99
CA CYS A 702 -8.51 -1.68 -9.23
C CYS A 702 -7.21 -1.23 -9.89
N ILE A 703 -7.18 -1.21 -11.23
CA ILE A 703 -6.05 -0.71 -12.03
C ILE A 703 -6.59 0.28 -13.08
N ASP A 704 -6.13 1.53 -13.03
CA ASP A 704 -6.45 2.56 -14.03
C ASP A 704 -5.27 2.81 -14.97
N ILE A 705 -5.45 2.54 -16.26
CA ILE A 705 -4.45 2.80 -17.30
C ILE A 705 -4.81 4.09 -18.05
N SER A 706 -4.07 5.15 -17.72
CA SER A 706 -4.23 6.49 -18.29
C SER A 706 -3.87 6.56 -19.78
N GLU A 707 -3.96 7.74 -20.40
CA GLU A 707 -3.79 7.90 -21.85
C GLU A 707 -2.37 7.59 -22.35
N ASN A 708 -2.28 7.15 -23.61
CA ASN A 708 -1.03 6.92 -24.36
C ASN A 708 -0.06 5.93 -23.68
N CYS A 709 -0.59 4.95 -22.96
CA CYS A 709 0.20 3.92 -22.30
C CYS A 709 0.31 2.65 -23.14
N ASN A 710 1.42 1.93 -23.03
CA ASN A 710 1.61 0.59 -23.60
C ASN A 710 2.09 -0.37 -22.51
N VAL A 711 1.14 -1.08 -21.91
CA VAL A 711 1.33 -1.84 -20.68
C VAL A 711 1.33 -3.33 -20.98
N THR A 712 2.37 -4.03 -20.51
CA THR A 712 2.37 -5.49 -20.42
C THR A 712 2.13 -5.90 -18.98
N LEU A 713 0.95 -6.44 -18.66
CA LEU A 713 0.59 -6.91 -17.33
C LEU A 713 0.81 -8.43 -17.26
N LYS A 714 1.83 -8.84 -16.50
CA LYS A 714 2.20 -10.24 -16.32
C LYS A 714 1.67 -10.77 -14.99
N LEU A 715 0.78 -11.76 -15.04
CA LEU A 715 0.11 -12.34 -13.88
C LEU A 715 0.78 -13.65 -13.46
N THR A 716 1.01 -13.81 -12.16
CA THR A 716 1.48 -15.05 -11.54
C THR A 716 0.69 -15.34 -10.26
N GLY A 717 0.43 -16.60 -9.95
CA GLY A 717 -0.32 -17.00 -8.75
C GLY A 717 -1.81 -16.66 -8.82
N GLU A 718 -2.44 -16.39 -7.68
CA GLU A 718 -3.88 -16.07 -7.59
C GLU A 718 -4.09 -14.58 -7.34
N ASN A 719 -4.73 -13.87 -8.27
CA ASN A 719 -4.99 -12.43 -8.16
C ASN A 719 -6.50 -12.16 -8.05
N TYR A 720 -6.91 -11.30 -7.11
CA TYR A 720 -8.32 -11.03 -6.81
C TYR A 720 -8.64 -9.54 -6.80
N PHE A 721 -9.53 -9.08 -7.69
CA PHE A 721 -9.91 -7.68 -7.80
C PHE A 721 -11.38 -7.49 -7.41
N LYS A 722 -11.66 -6.56 -6.50
CA LYS A 722 -13.01 -6.25 -6.02
C LYS A 722 -13.34 -4.77 -6.25
N GLY A 723 -14.41 -4.51 -7.00
CA GLY A 723 -14.74 -3.18 -7.51
C GLY A 723 -14.85 -3.23 -9.03
N ASN A 724 -14.57 -2.13 -9.73
CA ASN A 724 -14.33 -2.24 -11.17
C ASN A 724 -12.93 -2.80 -11.40
N GLY A 725 -12.73 -3.60 -12.44
CA GLY A 725 -11.46 -4.32 -12.61
C GLY A 725 -10.36 -3.43 -13.18
N ILE A 726 -10.06 -3.60 -14.47
CA ILE A 726 -8.98 -2.88 -15.15
C ILE A 726 -9.60 -1.89 -16.14
N ARG A 727 -9.32 -0.60 -15.94
CA ARG A 727 -9.68 0.46 -16.89
C ARG A 727 -8.54 0.69 -17.88
N VAL A 728 -8.85 0.76 -19.17
CA VAL A 728 -7.92 1.04 -20.27
C VAL A 728 -8.48 2.14 -21.14
N SER A 729 -7.85 3.31 -21.10
CA SER A 729 -8.24 4.45 -21.94
C SER A 729 -8.11 4.15 -23.45
N GLU A 730 -8.85 4.90 -24.26
CA GLU A 730 -8.95 4.71 -25.73
C GLU A 730 -7.60 4.79 -26.46
N SER A 731 -6.67 5.62 -25.99
CA SER A 731 -5.35 5.81 -26.62
C SER A 731 -4.28 4.82 -26.14
N SER A 732 -4.65 3.85 -25.30
CA SER A 732 -3.71 2.97 -24.61
C SER A 732 -3.81 1.51 -25.06
N LYS A 733 -2.79 0.73 -24.72
CA LYS A 733 -2.71 -0.70 -25.00
C LYS A 733 -2.43 -1.48 -23.72
N LEU A 734 -3.18 -2.56 -23.52
CA LEU A 734 -2.97 -3.55 -22.46
C LEU A 734 -2.70 -4.91 -23.10
N MET A 735 -1.55 -5.51 -22.77
CA MET A 735 -1.24 -6.91 -23.06
C MET A 735 -1.22 -7.71 -21.75
N LEU A 736 -2.04 -8.74 -21.64
CA LEU A 736 -2.07 -9.66 -20.51
C LEU A 736 -1.24 -10.91 -20.82
N LEU A 737 -0.28 -11.23 -19.95
CA LEU A 737 0.62 -12.38 -20.06
C LEU A 737 0.69 -13.16 -18.73
N GLY A 738 1.26 -14.36 -18.78
CA GLY A 738 1.54 -15.17 -17.60
C GLY A 738 0.65 -16.40 -17.49
N ASP A 739 0.87 -17.16 -16.43
CA ASP A 739 0.15 -18.38 -16.07
C ASP A 739 -0.74 -18.20 -14.82
N GLY A 740 -0.72 -17.00 -14.23
CA GLY A 740 -1.52 -16.67 -13.06
C GLY A 740 -3.02 -16.54 -13.34
N ASN A 741 -3.82 -16.84 -12.33
CA ASN A 741 -5.26 -16.64 -12.35
C ASN A 741 -5.61 -15.21 -11.91
N ILE A 742 -6.66 -14.66 -12.50
CA ILE A 742 -7.27 -13.39 -12.08
C ILE A 742 -8.78 -13.58 -11.92
N SER A 743 -9.31 -13.13 -10.79
CA SER A 743 -10.73 -13.12 -10.48
C SER A 743 -11.20 -11.70 -10.18
N ILE A 744 -12.16 -11.20 -10.94
CA ILE A 744 -12.70 -9.84 -10.82
C ILE A 744 -14.17 -9.94 -10.37
N GLU A 745 -14.51 -9.37 -9.21
CA GLU A 745 -15.88 -9.25 -8.70
C GLU A 745 -16.33 -7.78 -8.69
N THR A 746 -17.34 -7.45 -9.50
CA THR A 746 -17.90 -6.09 -9.60
C THR A 746 -19.38 -6.04 -9.23
N LYS A 747 -19.76 -5.13 -8.32
CA LYS A 747 -21.14 -4.87 -7.89
C LYS A 747 -21.44 -3.38 -8.02
N CYS A 748 -21.44 -2.92 -9.26
CA CYS A 748 -21.45 -1.51 -9.60
C CYS A 748 -22.61 -1.20 -10.55
N PRO A 749 -23.34 -0.07 -10.38
CA PRO A 749 -24.43 0.29 -11.29
C PRO A 749 -23.97 0.31 -12.74
N LYS A 750 -22.79 0.90 -12.99
CA LYS A 750 -22.07 0.87 -14.27
C LYS A 750 -20.78 0.09 -14.06
N PHE A 751 -20.63 -1.06 -14.69
CA PHE A 751 -19.48 -1.94 -14.46
C PHE A 751 -18.69 -2.27 -15.72
N TYR A 752 -17.41 -2.57 -15.51
CA TYR A 752 -16.55 -3.24 -16.47
C TYR A 752 -15.55 -4.15 -15.73
N GLY A 753 -15.31 -5.34 -16.27
CA GLY A 753 -14.25 -6.23 -15.77
C GLY A 753 -12.89 -5.78 -16.28
N ILE A 754 -12.68 -5.86 -17.59
CA ILE A 754 -11.45 -5.38 -18.26
C ILE A 754 -11.85 -4.57 -19.50
N GLY A 755 -11.55 -3.28 -19.51
CA GLY A 755 -11.89 -2.40 -20.64
C GLY A 755 -12.15 -0.98 -20.17
N ASN A 756 -13.30 -0.39 -20.46
CA ASN A 756 -13.57 1.00 -20.07
C ASN A 756 -15.05 1.24 -19.74
N HIS A 757 -15.39 2.46 -19.34
CA HIS A 757 -16.74 2.85 -18.94
C HIS A 757 -17.80 2.58 -20.05
N PRO A 758 -19.06 2.32 -19.68
CA PRO A 758 -20.19 2.16 -20.60
C PRO A 758 -20.47 3.33 -21.56
N GLU A 759 -19.81 4.47 -21.39
CA GLU A 759 -19.97 5.67 -22.23
C GLU A 759 -18.72 5.99 -23.07
N GLU A 760 -17.64 5.23 -22.89
CA GLU A 760 -16.33 5.45 -23.50
C GLU A 760 -15.92 4.29 -24.42
N SER A 761 -14.91 4.53 -25.25
CA SER A 761 -14.18 3.48 -25.96
C SER A 761 -13.03 2.99 -25.09
N HIS A 762 -12.64 1.72 -25.24
CA HIS A 762 -11.38 1.22 -24.68
C HIS A 762 -10.30 1.17 -25.77
N GLY A 763 -9.04 1.14 -25.35
CA GLY A 763 -7.89 1.00 -26.25
C GLY A 763 -7.70 -0.44 -26.77
N GLU A 764 -6.46 -0.84 -27.08
CA GLU A 764 -6.18 -2.21 -27.54
C GLU A 764 -6.03 -3.18 -26.35
N LEU A 765 -6.89 -4.19 -26.29
CA LEU A 765 -6.83 -5.27 -25.31
C LEU A 765 -6.31 -6.55 -25.98
N LEU A 766 -5.12 -6.99 -25.60
CA LEU A 766 -4.49 -8.21 -26.11
C LEU A 766 -4.32 -9.23 -24.98
N PHE A 767 -4.91 -10.41 -25.15
CA PHE A 767 -4.84 -11.48 -24.17
C PHE A 767 -4.00 -12.64 -24.69
N GLU A 768 -2.84 -12.83 -24.05
CA GLU A 768 -1.81 -13.81 -24.37
C GLU A 768 -1.48 -14.67 -23.13
N GLN A 769 -2.42 -14.79 -22.21
CA GLN A 769 -2.27 -15.40 -20.89
C GLN A 769 -2.76 -16.84 -20.89
N ASP A 770 -2.07 -17.72 -20.18
CA ASP A 770 -2.39 -19.16 -20.10
C ASP A 770 -3.27 -19.50 -18.89
N GLY A 771 -3.28 -18.65 -17.86
CA GLY A 771 -4.13 -18.81 -16.68
C GLY A 771 -5.61 -18.52 -16.92
N ARG A 772 -6.41 -18.62 -15.85
CA ARG A 772 -7.85 -18.36 -15.88
C ARG A 772 -8.18 -16.89 -15.60
N ILE A 773 -8.97 -16.29 -16.47
CA ILE A 773 -9.62 -14.98 -16.27
C ILE A 773 -11.08 -15.21 -15.88
N SER A 774 -11.44 -14.87 -14.64
CA SER A 774 -12.81 -14.95 -14.15
C SER A 774 -13.37 -13.56 -13.90
N VAL A 775 -14.54 -13.25 -14.45
CA VAL A 775 -15.25 -11.99 -14.17
C VAL A 775 -16.65 -12.32 -13.68
N LYS A 776 -17.01 -11.81 -12.49
CA LYS A 776 -18.35 -11.90 -11.93
C LYS A 776 -18.90 -10.49 -11.71
N ALA A 777 -19.96 -10.13 -12.41
CA ALA A 777 -20.48 -8.79 -12.42
C ALA A 777 -21.98 -8.70 -12.14
N SER A 778 -22.41 -7.64 -11.47
CA SER A 778 -23.83 -7.30 -11.36
C SER A 778 -24.05 -5.80 -11.29
N GLY A 779 -25.06 -5.29 -11.99
CA GLY A 779 -25.32 -3.85 -12.08
C GLY A 779 -26.57 -3.49 -12.87
N GLN A 780 -26.65 -2.24 -13.34
CA GLN A 780 -27.69 -1.76 -14.26
C GLN A 780 -27.25 -1.93 -15.72
N GLU A 781 -26.00 -1.57 -16.01
CA GLU A 781 -25.39 -1.75 -17.33
C GLU A 781 -23.88 -2.01 -17.25
N GLY A 782 -23.32 -2.80 -18.16
CA GLY A 782 -21.87 -3.03 -18.17
C GLY A 782 -21.38 -4.15 -19.08
N THR A 783 -20.07 -4.34 -19.08
CA THR A 783 -19.38 -5.38 -19.87
C THR A 783 -18.45 -6.25 -19.02
N CYS A 784 -18.28 -7.55 -19.30
CA CYS A 784 -17.22 -8.30 -18.62
C CYS A 784 -15.85 -7.93 -19.21
N ILE A 785 -15.72 -7.97 -20.53
CA ILE A 785 -14.53 -7.51 -21.27
C ILE A 785 -14.98 -6.58 -22.41
N GLY A 786 -14.58 -5.31 -22.36
CA GLY A 786 -14.93 -4.31 -23.38
C GLY A 786 -15.37 -2.97 -22.81
N ALA A 787 -16.18 -2.22 -23.56
CA ALA A 787 -16.61 -0.87 -23.16
C ALA A 787 -17.91 -0.44 -23.87
N GLY A 788 -18.38 0.76 -23.55
CA GLY A 788 -19.57 1.35 -24.15
C GLY A 788 -19.53 1.47 -25.67
N LYS A 789 -18.50 2.16 -26.17
CA LYS A 789 -18.36 2.54 -27.59
C LYS A 789 -17.48 1.58 -28.40
N GLY A 790 -17.02 0.49 -27.78
CA GLY A 790 -16.16 -0.51 -28.40
C GLY A 790 -14.67 -0.20 -28.26
N GLY A 791 -13.86 -0.85 -29.10
CA GLY A 791 -12.40 -0.83 -29.06
C GLY A 791 -11.84 -2.06 -29.76
N VAL A 792 -10.54 -2.32 -29.59
CA VAL A 792 -9.87 -3.48 -30.22
C VAL A 792 -9.65 -4.57 -29.18
N ILE A 793 -10.23 -5.75 -29.40
CA ILE A 793 -10.04 -6.92 -28.52
C ILE A 793 -9.44 -8.06 -29.34
N ARG A 794 -8.35 -8.65 -28.83
CA ARG A 794 -7.72 -9.85 -29.40
C ARG A 794 -7.43 -10.84 -28.29
N ILE A 795 -8.06 -12.01 -28.35
CA ILE A 795 -7.90 -13.07 -27.38
C ILE A 795 -7.26 -14.27 -28.08
N ASN A 796 -5.99 -14.54 -27.81
CA ASN A 796 -5.21 -15.52 -28.58
C ASN A 796 -5.06 -16.89 -27.90
N ARG A 797 -5.27 -16.94 -26.57
CA ARG A 797 -5.26 -18.14 -25.73
C ARG A 797 -5.81 -17.84 -24.32
N GLY A 798 -6.05 -18.90 -23.55
CA GLY A 798 -6.41 -18.84 -22.13
C GLY A 798 -7.76 -19.48 -21.79
N LEU A 799 -8.11 -19.41 -20.49
CA LEU A 799 -9.37 -19.92 -19.94
C LEU A 799 -10.22 -18.74 -19.43
N TYR A 800 -11.46 -18.59 -19.89
CA TYR A 800 -12.32 -17.45 -19.54
C TYR A 800 -13.62 -17.93 -18.90
N ASN A 801 -13.95 -17.39 -17.73
CA ASN A 801 -15.19 -17.63 -17.00
C ASN A 801 -15.89 -16.30 -16.73
N LEU A 802 -16.89 -15.96 -17.53
CA LEU A 802 -17.57 -14.67 -17.46
C LEU A 802 -19.01 -14.88 -16.98
N SER A 803 -19.39 -14.22 -15.89
CA SER A 803 -20.76 -14.25 -15.37
C SER A 803 -21.23 -12.84 -15.08
N ALA A 804 -22.37 -12.42 -15.64
CA ALA A 804 -22.90 -11.09 -15.37
C ALA A 804 -24.43 -10.99 -15.38
N GLY A 805 -24.95 -10.14 -14.48
CA GLY A 805 -26.37 -9.85 -14.35
C GLY A 805 -26.68 -8.35 -14.38
N ALA A 806 -27.35 -7.84 -15.42
CA ALA A 806 -27.75 -6.44 -15.51
C ALA A 806 -28.82 -6.18 -16.58
N GLY A 807 -29.47 -5.01 -16.56
CA GLY A 807 -30.47 -4.64 -17.58
C GLY A 807 -29.88 -4.58 -19.00
N PHE A 808 -28.69 -3.99 -19.16
CA PHE A 808 -27.93 -4.00 -20.41
C PHE A 808 -26.55 -4.63 -20.19
N VAL A 809 -26.28 -5.80 -20.76
CA VAL A 809 -25.05 -6.53 -20.47
C VAL A 809 -24.41 -7.14 -21.69
N THR A 810 -23.09 -6.98 -21.79
CA THR A 810 -22.28 -7.69 -22.79
C THR A 810 -21.20 -8.54 -22.10
N GLY A 811 -21.03 -9.80 -22.53
CA GLY A 811 -19.92 -10.64 -22.07
C GLY A 811 -18.58 -10.10 -22.59
N ILE A 812 -18.36 -10.21 -23.90
CA ILE A 812 -17.21 -9.63 -24.59
C ILE A 812 -17.71 -8.74 -25.74
N GLY A 813 -17.31 -7.46 -25.73
CA GLY A 813 -17.62 -6.51 -26.80
C GLY A 813 -18.16 -5.18 -26.29
N ALA A 814 -19.25 -4.68 -26.88
CA ALA A 814 -19.74 -3.32 -26.63
C ALA A 814 -21.22 -3.22 -26.32
N LEU A 815 -21.63 -2.08 -25.74
CA LEU A 815 -23.04 -1.77 -25.49
C LEU A 815 -23.65 -0.93 -26.62
N SER A 816 -22.92 0.07 -27.10
CA SER A 816 -23.46 1.07 -28.04
C SER A 816 -22.68 1.17 -29.35
N GLY A 817 -21.37 0.91 -29.33
CA GLY A 817 -20.52 0.99 -30.52
C GLY A 817 -20.27 -0.35 -31.19
N ASP A 818 -19.51 -0.32 -32.30
CA ASP A 818 -19.17 -1.52 -33.05
C ASP A 818 -18.23 -2.44 -32.27
N SER A 819 -18.37 -3.74 -32.48
CA SER A 819 -17.51 -4.75 -31.85
C SER A 819 -16.86 -5.62 -32.91
N ARG A 820 -15.53 -5.48 -33.04
CA ARG A 820 -14.73 -6.31 -33.92
C ARG A 820 -13.61 -6.95 -33.14
N PHE A 821 -13.68 -8.27 -32.99
CA PHE A 821 -12.69 -8.99 -32.21
C PHE A 821 -12.51 -10.43 -32.66
N GLU A 822 -11.38 -10.97 -32.24
CA GLU A 822 -10.90 -12.28 -32.63
C GLU A 822 -10.57 -13.09 -31.39
N ILE A 823 -11.08 -14.33 -31.36
CA ILE A 823 -10.88 -15.31 -30.30
C ILE A 823 -10.23 -16.54 -30.92
N ARG A 824 -9.06 -16.93 -30.43
CA ARG A 824 -8.29 -18.08 -30.90
C ARG A 824 -7.85 -18.95 -29.73
N ASN A 825 -7.78 -20.27 -29.91
CA ASN A 825 -7.15 -21.23 -28.98
C ASN A 825 -7.60 -21.11 -27.51
N CYS A 826 -8.90 -20.87 -27.27
CA CYS A 826 -9.43 -20.63 -25.93
C CYS A 826 -10.42 -21.71 -25.47
N TRP A 827 -10.63 -21.78 -24.16
CA TRP A 827 -11.87 -22.31 -23.60
C TRP A 827 -12.60 -21.15 -22.90
N MET A 828 -13.90 -20.98 -23.19
CA MET A 828 -14.72 -19.88 -22.67
C MET A 828 -16.07 -20.39 -22.16
N GLY A 829 -16.33 -20.15 -20.88
CA GLY A 829 -17.63 -20.27 -20.23
C GLY A 829 -18.25 -18.89 -20.00
N ILE A 830 -19.44 -18.63 -20.54
CA ILE A 830 -20.15 -17.35 -20.36
C ILE A 830 -21.57 -17.60 -19.82
N GLU A 831 -21.94 -16.93 -18.74
CA GLU A 831 -23.26 -16.97 -18.11
C GLU A 831 -23.82 -15.55 -17.96
N LEU A 832 -24.82 -15.18 -18.77
CA LEU A 832 -25.41 -13.83 -18.68
C LEU A 832 -26.90 -13.87 -18.35
N ASN A 833 -27.34 -12.88 -17.59
CA ASN A 833 -28.74 -12.62 -17.31
C ASN A 833 -29.05 -11.13 -17.48
N GLY A 834 -30.01 -10.77 -18.35
CA GLY A 834 -30.34 -9.36 -18.54
C GLY A 834 -31.47 -9.07 -19.52
N ASP A 835 -32.07 -7.88 -19.41
CA ASP A 835 -33.17 -7.45 -20.27
C ASP A 835 -32.71 -7.35 -21.74
N ASN A 836 -31.52 -6.80 -21.96
CA ASN A 836 -30.83 -6.75 -23.25
C ASN A 836 -29.43 -7.31 -23.08
N ALA A 837 -29.20 -8.54 -23.52
CA ALA A 837 -27.98 -9.27 -23.25
C ALA A 837 -27.29 -9.77 -24.52
N VAL A 838 -25.97 -9.59 -24.61
CA VAL A 838 -25.14 -10.15 -25.69
C VAL A 838 -23.92 -10.86 -25.13
N ALA A 839 -23.69 -12.15 -25.42
CA ALA A 839 -22.49 -12.82 -24.92
C ALA A 839 -21.21 -12.39 -25.65
N LEU A 840 -21.22 -12.45 -26.98
CA LEU A 840 -20.10 -12.04 -27.83
C LEU A 840 -20.64 -11.10 -28.91
N GLY A 841 -20.31 -9.81 -28.83
CA GLY A 841 -20.69 -8.83 -29.85
C GLY A 841 -21.12 -7.48 -29.28
N SER A 842 -22.16 -6.88 -29.84
CA SER A 842 -22.62 -5.54 -29.46
C SER A 842 -24.13 -5.50 -29.25
N ILE A 843 -24.63 -4.69 -28.31
CA ILE A 843 -26.09 -4.50 -28.18
C ILE A 843 -26.60 -3.62 -29.34
N LYS A 844 -26.01 -2.45 -29.58
CA LYS A 844 -26.51 -1.50 -30.61
C LYS A 844 -25.64 -1.32 -31.85
N GLY A 845 -24.37 -1.71 -31.79
CA GLY A 845 -23.43 -1.53 -32.89
C GLY A 845 -23.34 -2.75 -33.82
N ASP A 846 -22.60 -2.59 -34.90
CA ASP A 846 -22.31 -3.68 -35.84
C ASP A 846 -21.28 -4.65 -35.26
N THR A 847 -21.29 -5.89 -35.74
CA THR A 847 -20.42 -6.95 -35.19
C THR A 847 -19.62 -7.68 -36.25
N GLY A 848 -18.33 -7.87 -35.98
CA GLY A 848 -17.41 -8.68 -36.78
C GLY A 848 -16.64 -9.64 -35.88
N LEU A 849 -17.01 -10.92 -35.91
CA LEU A 849 -16.57 -11.90 -34.92
C LEU A 849 -15.85 -13.07 -35.59
N TYR A 850 -14.64 -13.36 -35.11
CA TYR A 850 -13.84 -14.50 -35.58
C TYR A 850 -13.53 -15.41 -34.40
N VAL A 851 -14.06 -16.64 -34.43
CA VAL A 851 -13.85 -17.65 -33.38
C VAL A 851 -13.14 -18.85 -34.00
N LEU A 852 -11.88 -19.05 -33.65
CA LEU A 852 -11.02 -20.07 -34.23
C LEU A 852 -10.49 -21.01 -33.14
N LYS A 853 -10.52 -22.32 -33.37
CA LYS A 853 -9.89 -23.31 -32.48
C LYS A 853 -10.30 -23.17 -31.00
N THR A 854 -11.58 -22.88 -30.76
CA THR A 854 -12.07 -22.48 -29.44
C THR A 854 -13.20 -23.40 -28.97
N ALA A 855 -13.19 -23.74 -27.67
CA ALA A 855 -14.31 -24.38 -27.00
C ALA A 855 -15.15 -23.31 -26.31
N LEU A 856 -16.38 -23.10 -26.79
CA LEU A 856 -17.28 -22.04 -26.34
C LEU A 856 -18.53 -22.67 -25.71
N GLU A 857 -18.79 -22.36 -24.45
CA GLU A 857 -19.94 -22.78 -23.67
C GLU A 857 -20.66 -21.54 -23.14
N VAL A 858 -21.89 -21.28 -23.61
CA VAL A 858 -22.63 -20.08 -23.21
C VAL A 858 -24.04 -20.43 -22.76
N THR A 859 -24.42 -19.89 -21.60
CA THR A 859 -25.78 -19.94 -21.06
C THR A 859 -26.30 -18.53 -20.86
N MET A 860 -27.48 -18.22 -21.40
CA MET A 860 -28.06 -16.89 -21.31
C MET A 860 -29.56 -16.92 -21.01
N SER A 861 -30.02 -15.96 -20.21
CA SER A 861 -31.44 -15.68 -19.99
C SER A 861 -31.75 -14.19 -20.06
N GLY A 862 -32.96 -13.83 -20.49
CA GLY A 862 -33.34 -12.42 -20.61
C GLY A 862 -34.67 -12.17 -21.33
N ASP A 863 -34.93 -10.91 -21.66
CA ASP A 863 -36.06 -10.51 -22.50
C ASP A 863 -35.64 -10.50 -23.98
N ARG A 864 -34.58 -9.73 -24.29
CA ARG A 864 -33.95 -9.63 -25.61
C ARG A 864 -32.51 -10.11 -25.56
N ALA A 865 -32.13 -11.09 -26.37
CA ALA A 865 -30.79 -11.66 -26.26
C ALA A 865 -30.20 -12.23 -27.55
N ALA A 866 -28.88 -12.05 -27.73
CA ALA A 866 -28.10 -12.68 -28.79
C ALA A 866 -26.83 -13.31 -28.20
N ILE A 867 -26.55 -14.58 -28.48
CA ILE A 867 -25.32 -15.19 -27.94
C ILE A 867 -24.10 -14.69 -28.71
N ILE A 868 -24.08 -14.85 -30.04
CA ILE A 868 -23.00 -14.37 -30.91
C ILE A 868 -23.60 -13.42 -31.93
N GLY A 869 -23.33 -12.11 -31.83
CA GLY A 869 -23.81 -11.11 -32.79
C GLY A 869 -24.36 -9.84 -32.13
N THR A 870 -25.47 -9.32 -32.64
CA THR A 870 -26.00 -8.00 -32.23
C THR A 870 -27.50 -7.97 -32.06
N LEU A 871 -28.02 -7.08 -31.20
CA LEU A 871 -29.47 -6.89 -31.05
C LEU A 871 -29.98 -5.86 -32.07
N ASP A 872 -29.47 -4.64 -31.97
CA ASP A 872 -29.97 -3.46 -32.71
C ASP A 872 -28.98 -2.98 -33.80
N GLY A 873 -27.86 -3.66 -34.00
CA GLY A 873 -26.90 -3.36 -35.06
C GLY A 873 -27.44 -3.63 -36.47
N SER A 874 -26.87 -2.95 -37.46
CA SER A 874 -27.27 -3.07 -38.87
C SER A 874 -26.71 -4.34 -39.54
N GLU A 875 -25.60 -4.86 -39.04
CA GLU A 875 -24.93 -6.04 -39.59
C GLU A 875 -24.21 -6.88 -38.52
N SER A 876 -24.23 -8.20 -38.70
CA SER A 876 -23.42 -9.18 -37.98
C SER A 876 -22.70 -10.10 -38.97
N ILE A 877 -21.37 -10.04 -38.98
CA ILE A 877 -20.49 -10.93 -39.74
C ILE A 877 -19.79 -11.85 -38.75
N THR A 878 -20.00 -13.16 -38.88
CA THR A 878 -19.46 -14.16 -37.95
C THR A 878 -18.78 -15.29 -38.71
N LEU A 879 -17.52 -15.57 -38.37
CA LEU A 879 -16.78 -16.75 -38.80
C LEU A 879 -16.43 -17.62 -37.59
N ILE A 880 -16.86 -18.89 -37.61
CA ILE A 880 -16.49 -19.89 -36.62
C ILE A 880 -15.77 -21.04 -37.33
N GLU A 881 -14.55 -21.36 -36.92
CA GLU A 881 -13.75 -22.41 -37.54
C GLU A 881 -13.01 -23.28 -36.51
N ASP A 882 -12.89 -24.57 -36.79
CA ASP A 882 -12.17 -25.56 -35.97
C ASP A 882 -12.59 -25.57 -34.48
N SER A 883 -13.87 -25.34 -34.19
CA SER A 883 -14.33 -25.03 -32.82
C SER A 883 -15.36 -26.03 -32.29
N ARG A 884 -15.61 -25.97 -30.98
CA ARG A 884 -16.72 -26.67 -30.32
C ARG A 884 -17.60 -25.63 -29.66
N VAL A 885 -18.87 -25.57 -30.04
CA VAL A 885 -19.80 -24.52 -29.63
C VAL A 885 -21.03 -25.15 -28.98
N ASN A 886 -21.31 -24.79 -27.74
CA ASN A 886 -22.52 -25.19 -27.00
C ASN A 886 -23.23 -23.96 -26.47
N LEU A 887 -24.40 -23.66 -27.02
CA LEU A 887 -25.15 -22.44 -26.72
C LEU A 887 -26.53 -22.81 -26.15
N ASN A 888 -26.86 -22.24 -24.99
CA ASN A 888 -28.16 -22.40 -24.35
C ASN A 888 -28.76 -21.01 -24.06
N LEU A 889 -29.90 -20.73 -24.69
CA LEU A 889 -30.57 -19.44 -24.62
C LEU A 889 -32.03 -19.58 -24.19
N ARG A 890 -32.46 -18.70 -23.29
CA ARG A 890 -33.86 -18.57 -22.91
C ARG A 890 -34.26 -17.10 -22.83
N ALA A 891 -34.87 -16.60 -23.90
CA ALA A 891 -35.33 -15.22 -23.96
C ALA A 891 -36.47 -15.06 -24.97
N ASP A 892 -37.41 -14.17 -24.66
CA ASP A 892 -38.65 -13.97 -25.43
C ASP A 892 -38.36 -13.51 -26.87
N ASP A 893 -37.38 -12.65 -27.08
CA ASP A 893 -36.94 -12.18 -28.40
C ASP A 893 -35.44 -12.42 -28.58
N SER A 894 -35.07 -13.45 -29.35
CA SER A 894 -33.69 -13.94 -29.25
C SER A 894 -33.15 -14.68 -30.47
N THR A 895 -31.82 -14.69 -30.60
CA THR A 895 -31.09 -15.47 -31.61
C THR A 895 -29.81 -16.08 -31.04
N CYS A 896 -29.48 -17.31 -31.39
CA CYS A 896 -28.20 -17.90 -30.96
C CYS A 896 -27.02 -17.24 -31.69
N VAL A 897 -27.12 -17.08 -33.01
CA VAL A 897 -26.03 -16.51 -33.83
C VAL A 897 -26.59 -15.58 -34.90
N GLY A 898 -26.21 -14.31 -34.87
CA GLY A 898 -26.53 -13.30 -35.88
C GLY A 898 -27.00 -11.96 -35.30
N ALA A 899 -27.50 -11.10 -36.17
CA ALA A 899 -28.17 -9.86 -35.82
C ALA A 899 -29.67 -10.13 -35.60
N LEU A 900 -30.25 -9.66 -34.50
CA LEU A 900 -31.69 -9.83 -34.21
C LEU A 900 -32.56 -8.96 -35.12
N VAL A 901 -32.13 -7.72 -35.38
CA VAL A 901 -32.80 -6.79 -36.29
C VAL A 901 -32.09 -6.69 -37.64
N GLY A 902 -30.76 -6.56 -37.68
CA GLY A 902 -30.01 -6.31 -38.91
C GLY A 902 -29.69 -7.52 -39.79
N LYS A 903 -28.74 -7.32 -40.71
CA LYS A 903 -28.23 -8.34 -41.64
C LYS A 903 -27.34 -9.34 -40.93
N THR A 904 -27.39 -10.60 -41.34
CA THR A 904 -26.51 -11.66 -40.81
C THR A 904 -25.76 -12.36 -41.94
N ASP A 905 -24.43 -12.42 -41.84
CA ASP A 905 -23.56 -13.27 -42.64
C ASP A 905 -22.78 -14.21 -41.71
N LEU A 906 -23.21 -15.47 -41.67
CA LEU A 906 -22.64 -16.51 -40.83
C LEU A 906 -21.92 -17.56 -41.68
N THR A 907 -20.65 -17.77 -41.39
CA THR A 907 -19.86 -18.87 -41.93
C THR A 907 -19.32 -19.74 -40.80
N VAL A 908 -19.57 -21.05 -40.86
CA VAL A 908 -19.07 -22.03 -39.91
C VAL A 908 -18.37 -23.16 -40.64
N LYS A 909 -17.15 -23.51 -40.18
CA LYS A 909 -16.28 -24.52 -40.80
C LYS A 909 -15.74 -25.52 -39.77
N HIS A 910 -15.67 -26.80 -40.09
CA HIS A 910 -14.99 -27.83 -39.28
C HIS A 910 -15.36 -27.79 -37.79
N THR A 911 -16.63 -27.57 -37.45
CA THR A 911 -17.07 -27.22 -36.09
C THR A 911 -18.20 -28.13 -35.63
N SER A 912 -18.23 -28.46 -34.34
CA SER A 912 -19.37 -29.12 -33.69
C SER A 912 -20.22 -28.07 -32.96
N MET A 913 -21.52 -28.02 -33.24
CA MET A 913 -22.46 -27.06 -32.63
C MET A 913 -23.64 -27.77 -31.98
N GLN A 914 -23.87 -27.47 -30.70
CA GLN A 914 -25.12 -27.78 -29.98
C GLN A 914 -25.81 -26.46 -29.63
N LEU A 915 -27.03 -26.27 -30.12
CA LEU A 915 -27.76 -25.01 -30.00
C LEU A 915 -29.14 -25.26 -29.38
N GLU A 916 -29.42 -24.63 -28.26
CA GLU A 916 -30.71 -24.71 -27.57
C GLU A 916 -31.25 -23.30 -27.37
N ASN A 917 -32.47 -23.04 -27.87
CA ASN A 917 -33.13 -21.76 -27.65
C ASN A 917 -34.63 -21.94 -27.33
N SER A 918 -35.17 -21.07 -26.48
CA SER A 918 -36.59 -21.03 -26.15
C SER A 918 -37.09 -19.62 -25.85
N GLY A 919 -38.25 -19.27 -26.41
CA GLY A 919 -38.90 -17.96 -26.26
C GLY A 919 -40.06 -17.78 -27.23
N ASP A 920 -40.79 -16.67 -27.14
CA ASP A 920 -41.93 -16.39 -28.02
C ASP A 920 -41.49 -16.16 -29.48
N GLU A 921 -40.50 -15.30 -29.67
CA GLU A 921 -39.92 -14.83 -30.93
C GLU A 921 -38.47 -15.31 -31.10
N ALA A 922 -38.16 -16.50 -30.56
CA ALA A 922 -36.81 -17.09 -30.58
C ALA A 922 -36.43 -17.70 -31.93
N LEU A 923 -35.17 -17.54 -32.34
CA LEU A 923 -34.53 -18.07 -33.54
C LEU A 923 -33.19 -18.76 -33.22
N ILE A 924 -32.69 -19.60 -34.13
CA ILE A 924 -31.35 -20.18 -34.04
C ILE A 924 -30.33 -19.32 -34.80
N PHE A 925 -30.66 -18.94 -36.04
CA PHE A 925 -29.76 -18.15 -36.90
C PHE A 925 -30.45 -16.89 -37.42
N GLY A 926 -29.72 -15.78 -37.38
CA GLY A 926 -30.13 -14.50 -37.91
C GLY A 926 -31.25 -13.83 -37.12
N GLY A 927 -31.92 -12.89 -37.77
CA GLY A 927 -32.90 -12.01 -37.14
C GLY A 927 -34.24 -12.01 -37.84
N ARG A 928 -35.06 -11.00 -37.52
CA ARG A 928 -36.39 -10.81 -38.11
C ARG A 928 -36.35 -10.29 -39.54
N GLU A 929 -35.24 -9.68 -39.95
CA GLU A 929 -35.03 -9.27 -41.33
C GLU A 929 -34.68 -10.47 -42.22
N ARG A 930 -35.19 -10.47 -43.46
CA ARG A 930 -34.97 -11.54 -44.45
C ARG A 930 -33.56 -11.56 -45.04
N ILE A 931 -32.63 -10.81 -44.48
CA ILE A 931 -31.28 -10.63 -45.01
C ILE A 931 -30.33 -11.43 -44.13
N THR A 932 -30.45 -12.75 -44.19
CA THR A 932 -29.64 -13.71 -43.43
C THR A 932 -29.04 -14.73 -44.38
N LYS A 933 -27.71 -14.86 -44.36
CA LYS A 933 -26.95 -15.87 -45.11
C LYS A 933 -26.23 -16.78 -44.13
N VAL A 934 -26.36 -18.09 -44.33
CA VAL A 934 -25.77 -19.11 -43.46
C VAL A 934 -25.00 -20.12 -44.30
N THR A 935 -23.70 -20.25 -44.03
CA THR A 935 -22.81 -21.21 -44.68
C THR A 935 -22.26 -22.17 -43.64
N LEU A 936 -22.59 -23.45 -43.73
CA LEU A 936 -22.10 -24.53 -42.87
C LEU A 936 -21.28 -25.50 -43.72
N ASP A 937 -19.97 -25.57 -43.54
CA ASP A 937 -19.06 -26.44 -44.28
C ASP A 937 -18.34 -27.40 -43.32
N LYS A 938 -18.61 -28.70 -43.44
CA LYS A 938 -18.07 -29.73 -42.54
C LYS A 938 -18.42 -29.49 -41.07
N VAL A 939 -19.71 -29.20 -40.84
CA VAL A 939 -20.24 -28.86 -39.52
C VAL A 939 -21.19 -29.93 -39.03
N ASP A 940 -20.99 -30.39 -37.79
CA ASP A 940 -21.95 -31.23 -37.08
C ASP A 940 -22.82 -30.33 -36.20
N VAL A 941 -24.04 -30.03 -36.65
CA VAL A 941 -24.98 -29.12 -35.97
C VAL A 941 -26.21 -29.88 -35.46
N LYS A 942 -26.51 -29.68 -34.17
CA LYS A 942 -27.74 -30.12 -33.53
C LYS A 942 -28.42 -28.92 -32.87
N SER A 943 -29.57 -28.50 -33.41
CA SER A 943 -30.37 -27.43 -32.81
C SER A 943 -31.72 -27.91 -32.28
N ASN A 944 -32.13 -27.37 -31.13
CA ASN A 944 -33.46 -27.54 -30.55
C ASN A 944 -34.05 -26.17 -30.22
N LEU A 945 -35.14 -25.81 -30.88
CA LEU A 945 -35.85 -24.55 -30.71
C LEU A 945 -37.28 -24.78 -30.22
N ARG A 946 -37.70 -23.99 -29.24
CA ARG A 946 -39.11 -23.83 -28.85
C ARG A 946 -39.54 -22.38 -29.08
N SER A 947 -40.40 -22.14 -30.07
CA SER A 947 -40.76 -20.78 -30.51
C SER A 947 -42.17 -20.69 -31.11
N LYS A 948 -42.90 -19.58 -30.89
CA LYS A 948 -44.22 -19.36 -31.52
C LYS A 948 -44.10 -19.13 -33.02
N LEU A 949 -42.92 -18.75 -33.50
CA LEU A 949 -42.63 -18.52 -34.91
C LEU A 949 -42.68 -19.77 -35.79
N ASN A 950 -42.59 -20.96 -35.20
CA ASN A 950 -42.55 -22.26 -35.90
C ASN A 950 -41.47 -22.34 -37.01
N ARG A 951 -40.38 -21.57 -36.88
CA ARG A 951 -39.21 -21.57 -37.78
C ARG A 951 -37.95 -21.28 -36.97
N ASP A 952 -36.80 -21.74 -37.45
CA ASP A 952 -35.48 -21.55 -36.85
C ASP A 952 -34.71 -20.34 -37.40
N THR A 953 -35.10 -19.82 -38.58
CA THR A 953 -34.51 -18.63 -39.20
C THR A 953 -35.48 -17.99 -40.21
N TYR A 954 -35.25 -16.71 -40.57
CA TYR A 954 -35.93 -16.00 -41.65
C TYR A 954 -35.15 -15.99 -42.97
N ALA A 955 -33.96 -16.60 -43.02
CA ALA A 955 -33.19 -16.80 -44.25
C ALA A 955 -34.01 -17.58 -45.30
N SER A 956 -33.83 -17.23 -46.57
CA SER A 956 -34.37 -18.04 -47.67
C SER A 956 -33.58 -19.35 -47.82
N GLU A 957 -34.19 -20.41 -48.34
CA GLU A 957 -33.48 -21.67 -48.56
C GLU A 957 -32.31 -21.53 -49.56
N ASP A 958 -32.34 -20.52 -50.44
CA ASP A 958 -31.22 -20.21 -51.36
C ASP A 958 -30.04 -19.53 -50.64
N ASP A 959 -30.29 -18.94 -49.46
CA ASP A 959 -29.28 -18.26 -48.64
C ASP A 959 -28.69 -19.17 -47.54
N ILE A 960 -29.11 -20.45 -47.50
CA ILE A 960 -28.62 -21.44 -46.55
C ILE A 960 -27.85 -22.52 -47.32
N TYR A 961 -26.54 -22.55 -47.11
CA TYR A 961 -25.63 -23.49 -47.73
C TYR A 961 -25.09 -24.47 -46.67
N ILE A 962 -25.35 -25.76 -46.86
CA ILE A 962 -24.83 -26.83 -45.99
C ILE A 962 -24.03 -27.81 -46.84
N ALA A 963 -22.72 -27.93 -46.56
CA ALA A 963 -21.81 -28.86 -47.22
C ALA A 963 -21.16 -29.83 -46.24
N ASP A 964 -21.11 -31.12 -46.61
CA ASP A 964 -20.32 -32.19 -45.97
C ASP A 964 -20.40 -32.32 -44.42
N GLY A 965 -21.59 -32.34 -43.81
CA GLY A 965 -21.74 -32.45 -42.35
C GLY A 965 -23.05 -33.11 -41.90
N ARG A 966 -23.21 -33.36 -40.58
CA ARG A 966 -24.47 -33.84 -40.00
C ARG A 966 -25.28 -32.68 -39.44
N SER A 967 -26.44 -32.41 -40.03
CA SER A 967 -27.33 -31.34 -39.58
C SER A 967 -28.68 -31.87 -39.10
N ARG A 968 -29.03 -31.58 -37.85
CA ARG A 968 -30.36 -31.84 -37.28
C ARG A 968 -30.92 -30.55 -36.68
N PHE A 969 -32.00 -30.06 -37.27
CA PHE A 969 -32.72 -28.86 -36.79
C PHE A 969 -34.09 -29.27 -36.27
N ASN A 970 -34.38 -29.03 -35.00
CA ASN A 970 -35.68 -29.33 -34.40
C ASN A 970 -36.39 -28.04 -33.95
N VAL A 971 -37.62 -27.83 -34.40
CA VAL A 971 -38.49 -26.72 -33.99
C VAL A 971 -39.80 -27.26 -33.45
N ASN A 972 -40.12 -26.92 -32.20
CA ASN A 972 -41.34 -27.37 -31.51
C ASN A 972 -41.57 -28.89 -31.54
N GLY A 973 -40.48 -29.68 -31.46
CA GLY A 973 -40.52 -31.14 -31.49
C GLY A 973 -40.53 -31.76 -32.89
N LYS A 974 -40.55 -30.94 -33.96
CA LYS A 974 -40.52 -31.40 -35.35
C LYS A 974 -39.15 -31.15 -35.99
N GLU A 975 -38.63 -32.13 -36.70
CA GLU A 975 -37.37 -32.00 -37.44
C GLU A 975 -37.61 -31.25 -38.77
N ILE A 976 -36.75 -30.28 -39.10
CA ILE A 976 -36.74 -29.54 -40.35
C ILE A 976 -35.68 -30.15 -41.26
N GLU A 977 -36.08 -30.64 -42.43
CA GLU A 977 -35.16 -31.15 -43.45
C GLU A 977 -34.61 -29.98 -44.28
N ARG A 978 -33.28 -29.88 -44.37
CA ARG A 978 -32.57 -28.92 -45.21
C ARG A 978 -31.75 -29.65 -46.28
N LYS A 979 -31.56 -29.02 -47.44
CA LYS A 979 -30.78 -29.59 -48.54
C LYS A 979 -29.28 -29.58 -48.19
N VAL A 980 -28.69 -30.76 -48.07
CA VAL A 980 -27.23 -30.92 -47.86
C VAL A 980 -26.56 -31.22 -49.20
N ILE A 981 -25.51 -30.48 -49.51
CA ILE A 981 -24.69 -30.67 -50.71
C ILE A 981 -23.45 -31.47 -50.29
N TRP A 982 -23.29 -32.67 -50.84
CA TRP A 982 -22.07 -33.45 -50.61
C TRP A 982 -21.08 -33.11 -51.72
N LEU A 983 -19.90 -32.61 -51.34
CA LEU A 983 -18.82 -32.30 -52.28
C LEU A 983 -17.90 -33.54 -52.35
N ASP A 984 -17.73 -34.10 -53.56
CA ASP A 984 -16.93 -35.30 -53.83
C ASP A 984 -15.42 -35.15 -53.50
#